data_AF-A0A225WUE9-F1
#
_entry.id   AF-A0A225WUE9-F1
#
_cell.length_a   1.000
_cell.length_b   1.000
_cell.length_c   1.000
_cell.angle_alpha   90.00
_cell.angle_beta   90.00
_cell.angle_gamma   90.00
#
_symmetry.space_group_name_H-M   'P 1'
#
loop_
_entity.id
_entity.type
_entity.pdbx_description
1 polymer ?
#
loop_
_entity_poly.entity_id
_entity_poly.type
_entity_poly.pdbx_seq_one_letter_code
_entity_poly.pdbx_strand_id
1 'polypeptide(L)'
;MSSLRPTCVSAPGKVLLVGGYVVLDEHYSGLVLSSTARFYSQVEAKARFSVNASVLRSNLQVLSNESTESVSSEWRRLFPLAVESKQFNQLVDGWIEENGGRFRLQLRENSHRNSYIEETVLCAVNGVAGLEAFKSQDTFQQLKETKMGVHVLLRGDNDFYSQVHRLQEAKLPLCRTNLHALEAFLPPTMEERGGKLVALKTGMGSSAALVTSLVAALVNFFVPTMNFATQQKDLELVHNLAQLSHCYVQRKIGSGFDVSAACFGSQRYTRFPASILNDFTSEEAMKPEEIADCITDNALWNISNRVKSVRLPSSFHLMMGDVSSGSATVSMVRQVTKWQKEQPEHAKRVMDEIHRHNLDVEQGCAEICELEENYGNSVDWKMMAAQGREQWGTTDAKIGAVLLRLNEAFSRFRDLMREMGTSAGVPIEPPEQTAILDATLAIPGVLLAGVPGAGGYDAICVVVIHKCALQAVEDLWVQWPITHPNSILGFNFIPLSSLVPIAALVSKRKIGNEDDVEDTGSFSDDGKESMMDNQEGELSFYTANVGDCRAVMCRGGQSVALTSDHKPDRPDEKLRIERAGGFVDNIAGISRVYSAAGAGLAMQREASTYLAVSRAFGDKGLKTPTPLVSCEPEVNRFTVHQDDLFIVLACDGVWDVLSEQDVVDIALPQFHDSKAAADAIVKAAYKKGSLDNLTATVIQFGWKSDAQLRQALENSKMLKSKSSKGRNDAPAEADNGSEEEIDMFNL
;
A
#
# COMPACT_ATOMS: atom_id res chain seq x y z
N MET A 1 -11.10 33.01 16.04
CA MET A 1 -10.10 31.95 15.89
C MET A 1 -10.58 30.99 14.83
N SER A 2 -9.75 30.68 13.83
CA SER A 2 -9.95 29.53 12.95
C SER A 2 -9.75 28.24 13.75
N SER A 3 -10.60 27.23 13.54
CA SER A 3 -10.31 25.88 14.01
C SER A 3 -9.13 25.32 13.24
N LEU A 4 -8.11 24.83 13.94
CA LEU A 4 -7.00 24.11 13.32
C LEU A 4 -7.57 22.86 12.65
N ARG A 5 -7.42 22.77 11.33
CA ARG A 5 -7.99 21.69 10.52
C ARG A 5 -7.07 20.46 10.59
N PRO A 6 -7.62 19.25 10.72
CA PRO A 6 -6.85 18.03 10.47
C PRO A 6 -6.21 18.09 9.08
N THR A 7 -4.91 17.84 9.03
CA THR A 7 -4.10 17.84 7.81
C THR A 7 -3.69 16.41 7.53
N CYS A 8 -3.80 15.94 6.28
CA CYS A 8 -3.26 14.64 5.87
C CYS A 8 -2.45 14.83 4.59
N VAL A 9 -1.19 14.41 4.62
CA VAL A 9 -0.28 14.49 3.47
C VAL A 9 0.33 13.12 3.21
N SER A 10 0.59 12.81 1.94
CA SER A 10 1.24 11.56 1.57
C SER A 10 2.31 11.74 0.51
N ALA A 11 3.48 11.15 0.74
CA ALA A 11 4.65 11.22 -0.12
C ALA A 11 4.89 9.85 -0.79
N PRO A 12 5.18 9.79 -2.11
CA PRO A 12 5.43 8.54 -2.81
C PRO A 12 6.80 7.92 -2.46
N GLY A 13 6.94 6.61 -2.73
CA GLY A 13 8.22 5.93 -2.80
C GLY A 13 8.97 6.27 -4.10
N LYS A 14 10.21 5.77 -4.21
CA LYS A 14 11.11 6.04 -5.35
C LYS A 14 11.75 4.80 -5.96
N VAL A 15 12.16 4.93 -7.22
CA VAL A 15 13.06 4.01 -7.94
C VAL A 15 14.07 4.86 -8.71
N LEU A 16 15.34 4.84 -8.32
CA LEU A 16 16.41 5.43 -9.13
C LEU A 16 16.72 4.46 -10.26
N LEU A 17 16.27 4.79 -11.47
CA LEU A 17 16.34 3.93 -12.65
C LEU A 17 17.73 3.96 -13.29
N VAL A 18 18.33 5.15 -13.42
CA VAL A 18 19.73 5.34 -13.86
C VAL A 18 20.43 6.42 -13.03
N GLY A 19 21.76 6.39 -13.00
CA GLY A 19 22.58 7.32 -12.20
C GLY A 19 22.98 6.85 -10.80
N GLY A 20 22.93 5.54 -10.53
CA GLY A 20 23.50 4.96 -9.32
C GLY A 20 24.97 5.33 -9.13
N TYR A 21 25.37 5.59 -7.87
CA TYR A 21 26.67 6.14 -7.44
C TYR A 21 27.05 7.52 -7.99
N VAL A 22 26.86 7.80 -9.29
CA VAL A 22 27.24 9.09 -9.90
C VAL A 22 26.42 10.26 -9.34
N VAL A 23 25.14 10.05 -8.99
CA VAL A 23 24.27 11.07 -8.35
C VAL A 23 24.68 11.44 -6.91
N LEU A 24 25.83 10.95 -6.44
CA LEU A 24 26.50 11.45 -5.23
C LEU A 24 27.42 12.65 -5.53
N ASP A 25 27.72 12.94 -6.80
CA ASP A 25 28.40 14.17 -7.23
C ASP A 25 27.36 15.23 -7.66
N GLU A 26 27.75 16.49 -7.69
CA GLU A 26 26.92 17.60 -8.21
C GLU A 26 27.04 17.76 -9.73
N HIS A 27 28.07 17.19 -10.37
CA HIS A 27 28.25 17.26 -11.82
C HIS A 27 27.35 16.31 -12.61
N TYR A 28 26.85 15.23 -11.99
CA TYR A 28 26.11 14.17 -12.67
C TYR A 28 24.63 14.14 -12.27
N SER A 29 23.76 13.83 -13.24
CA SER A 29 22.34 13.57 -12.99
C SER A 29 22.03 12.08 -12.84
N GLY A 30 20.93 11.77 -12.14
CA GLY A 30 20.23 10.50 -12.19
C GLY A 30 18.76 10.68 -12.53
N LEU A 31 18.11 9.62 -13.01
CA LEU A 31 16.68 9.59 -13.31
C LEU A 31 15.95 8.79 -12.23
N VAL A 32 15.02 9.44 -11.54
CA VAL A 32 14.18 8.83 -10.51
C VAL A 32 12.74 8.77 -11.01
N LEU A 33 12.11 7.61 -10.86
CA LEU A 33 10.67 7.44 -11.02
C LEU A 33 10.03 7.32 -9.63
N SER A 34 8.94 8.04 -9.38
CA SER A 34 8.12 7.84 -8.17
C SER A 34 7.25 6.59 -8.32
N SER A 35 7.16 5.78 -7.27
CA SER A 35 6.25 4.62 -7.22
C SER A 35 4.85 5.01 -6.72
N THR A 36 3.88 4.13 -6.91
CA THR A 36 2.49 4.32 -6.44
C THR A 36 2.34 4.17 -4.93
N ALA A 37 3.26 3.46 -4.27
CA ALA A 37 3.28 3.28 -2.82
C ALA A 37 3.53 4.62 -2.11
N ARG A 38 2.76 4.92 -1.07
CA ARG A 38 2.79 6.19 -0.35
C ARG A 38 2.99 6.01 1.15
N PHE A 39 3.68 6.98 1.75
CA PHE A 39 3.75 7.14 3.20
C PHE A 39 2.85 8.31 3.59
N TYR A 40 1.96 8.08 4.55
CA TYR A 40 0.91 8.98 4.99
C TYR A 40 1.22 9.51 6.40
N SER A 41 1.08 10.82 6.56
CA SER A 41 1.14 11.51 7.85
C SER A 41 -0.12 12.35 8.01
N GLN A 42 -0.96 12.00 8.99
CA GLN A 42 -2.09 12.81 9.43
C GLN A 42 -1.71 13.56 10.71
N VAL A 43 -2.04 14.85 10.81
CA VAL A 43 -1.78 15.72 11.97
C VAL A 43 -3.10 16.39 12.36
N GLU A 44 -3.47 16.31 13.64
CA GLU A 44 -4.72 16.89 14.15
C GLU A 44 -4.60 17.42 15.59
N ALA A 45 -5.35 18.49 15.87
CA ALA A 45 -5.46 19.06 17.21
C ALA A 45 -6.42 18.23 18.07
N LYS A 46 -5.98 17.77 19.23
CA LYS A 46 -6.82 17.04 20.20
C LYS A 46 -6.94 17.77 21.53
N ALA A 47 -8.14 17.76 22.10
CA ALA A 47 -8.34 18.16 23.49
C ALA A 47 -7.57 17.21 24.41
N ARG A 48 -7.01 17.73 25.51
CA ARG A 48 -6.20 16.97 26.48
C ARG A 48 -6.88 15.66 26.88
N PHE A 49 -6.21 14.55 26.57
CA PHE A 49 -6.57 13.17 26.94
C PHE A 49 -7.94 12.67 26.46
N SER A 50 -8.07 12.53 25.13
CA SER A 50 -8.97 11.55 24.49
C SER A 50 -8.22 10.53 23.60
N VAL A 51 -6.92 10.33 23.85
CA VAL A 51 -6.21 9.15 23.34
C VAL A 51 -6.79 7.94 24.07
N ASN A 52 -7.47 7.05 23.33
CA ASN A 52 -8.30 6.01 23.92
C ASN A 52 -7.46 4.96 24.68
N ALA A 53 -7.54 4.99 26.01
CA ALA A 53 -7.00 3.98 26.93
C ALA A 53 -7.78 2.65 26.90
N SER A 54 -8.19 2.23 25.70
CA SER A 54 -8.79 0.93 25.36
C SER A 54 -7.87 0.09 24.46
N VAL A 55 -6.83 0.68 23.85
CA VAL A 55 -5.83 -0.02 23.02
C VAL A 55 -4.52 -0.26 23.78
N LEU A 56 -4.28 0.46 24.89
CA LEU A 56 -3.10 0.34 25.75
C LEU A 56 -3.51 -0.06 27.18
N ARG A 57 -4.15 -1.23 27.33
CA ARG A 57 -4.63 -1.74 28.63
C ARG A 57 -3.90 -2.96 29.19
N SER A 58 -2.98 -3.56 28.43
CA SER A 58 -2.16 -4.69 28.88
C SER A 58 -0.88 -4.27 29.62
N ASN A 59 -0.31 -3.10 29.31
CA ASN A 59 0.94 -2.62 29.89
C ASN A 59 0.94 -1.09 30.11
N LEU A 60 0.20 -0.61 31.11
CA LEU A 60 0.42 0.67 31.83
C LEU A 60 -0.62 0.84 32.96
N GLN A 61 -0.27 0.40 34.17
CA GLN A 61 -0.70 1.12 35.38
C GLN A 61 0.19 2.35 35.55
N VAL A 62 -0.30 3.40 36.22
CA VAL A 62 0.33 4.75 36.27
C VAL A 62 0.28 5.41 34.88
N LEU A 63 -0.22 6.64 34.66
CA LEU A 63 -0.09 7.88 35.41
C LEU A 63 -1.45 8.57 35.64
N SER A 64 -2.08 8.34 36.79
CA SER A 64 -3.11 9.23 37.34
C SER A 64 -2.51 10.17 38.40
N ASN A 65 -1.48 10.91 38.01
CA ASN A 65 -0.86 11.97 38.80
C ASN A 65 -0.24 13.01 37.87
N GLU A 66 -0.36 14.29 38.22
CA GLU A 66 0.62 15.30 37.83
C GLU A 66 1.88 15.03 38.67
N SER A 67 2.69 14.05 38.27
CA SER A 67 4.02 13.88 38.85
C SER A 67 4.81 15.15 38.62
N THR A 68 5.46 15.64 39.67
CA THR A 68 6.36 16.79 39.62
C THR A 68 7.68 16.40 38.96
N GLU A 69 7.61 16.00 37.68
CA GLU A 69 8.77 16.01 36.78
C GLU A 69 9.39 17.41 36.85
N SER A 70 10.64 17.50 37.28
CA SER A 70 11.35 18.77 37.35
C SER A 70 11.64 19.27 35.94
N VAL A 71 10.74 20.10 35.41
CA VAL A 71 11.04 20.95 34.25
C VAL A 71 12.30 21.74 34.60
N SER A 72 13.34 21.62 33.75
CA SER A 72 14.55 22.45 33.91
C SER A 72 14.14 23.91 33.97
N SER A 73 14.75 24.69 34.88
CA SER A 73 14.39 26.09 35.13
C SER A 73 14.54 27.03 33.93
N GLU A 74 15.11 26.53 32.84
CA GLU A 74 15.34 27.24 31.58
C GLU A 74 14.30 26.91 30.48
N TRP A 75 13.57 25.80 30.60
CA TRP A 75 12.65 25.30 29.55
C TRP A 75 11.18 25.45 29.95
N ARG A 76 10.30 25.69 28.96
CA ARG A 76 8.88 25.95 29.17
C ARG A 76 8.00 25.05 28.32
N ARG A 77 7.20 24.19 28.94
CA ARG A 77 6.19 23.34 28.27
C ARG A 77 5.13 24.19 27.55
N LEU A 78 4.87 23.88 26.28
CA LEU A 78 3.85 24.53 25.45
C LEU A 78 2.59 23.67 25.31
N PHE A 79 2.68 22.58 24.57
CA PHE A 79 1.59 21.65 24.27
C PHE A 79 2.13 20.22 24.17
N PRO A 80 1.32 19.20 24.48
CA PRO A 80 1.73 17.81 24.31
C PRO A 80 1.69 17.43 22.83
N LEU A 81 2.65 16.61 22.40
CA LEU A 81 2.71 16.05 21.05
C LEU A 81 2.92 14.54 21.14
N ALA A 82 2.08 13.79 20.41
CA ALA A 82 2.12 12.34 20.34
C ALA A 82 2.11 11.85 18.89
N VAL A 83 3.08 11.02 18.52
CA VAL A 83 3.21 10.39 17.19
C VAL A 83 2.95 8.89 17.31
N GLU A 84 1.88 8.43 16.66
CA GLU A 84 1.38 7.07 16.72
C GLU A 84 1.56 6.35 15.37
N SER A 85 2.13 5.14 15.42
CA SER A 85 2.21 4.26 14.27
C SER A 85 1.82 2.84 14.65
N LYS A 86 0.52 2.51 14.50
CA LYS A 86 -0.02 1.17 14.82
C LYS A 86 0.67 0.06 14.01
N GLN A 87 1.03 0.35 12.77
CA GLN A 87 1.81 -0.54 11.89
C GLN A 87 3.16 -0.95 12.51
N PHE A 88 3.77 -0.08 13.31
CA PHE A 88 5.03 -0.34 14.01
C PHE A 88 4.83 -0.62 15.51
N ASN A 89 3.57 -0.75 15.97
CA ASN A 89 3.17 -0.75 17.37
C ASN A 89 3.86 0.34 18.23
N GLN A 90 4.07 1.52 17.66
CA GLN A 90 4.93 2.55 18.24
C GLN A 90 4.15 3.81 18.62
N LEU A 91 4.45 4.34 19.80
CA LEU A 91 3.94 5.63 20.30
C LEU A 91 5.11 6.46 20.88
N VAL A 92 5.44 7.56 20.22
CA VAL A 92 6.38 8.57 20.72
C VAL A 92 5.55 9.70 21.33
N ASP A 93 5.60 9.89 22.65
CA ASP A 93 4.71 10.80 23.38
C ASP A 93 5.52 11.74 24.31
N GLY A 94 5.23 13.04 24.21
CA GLY A 94 6.05 14.07 24.82
C GLY A 94 5.36 15.42 24.94
N TRP A 95 6.19 16.44 25.06
CA TRP A 95 5.86 17.85 25.13
C TRP A 95 6.76 18.63 24.19
N ILE A 96 6.20 19.58 23.45
CA ILE A 96 7.01 20.63 22.84
C ILE A 96 7.37 21.63 23.95
N GLU A 97 8.66 21.84 24.16
CA GLU A 97 9.22 22.77 25.16
C GLU A 97 10.02 23.88 24.47
N GLU A 98 9.96 25.08 25.04
CA GLU A 98 10.55 26.34 24.54
C GLU A 98 11.69 26.80 25.47
N ASN A 99 12.84 27.22 24.94
CA ASN A 99 13.89 27.93 25.68
C ASN A 99 14.61 28.94 24.76
N GLY A 100 14.48 30.23 25.07
CA GLY A 100 15.15 31.31 24.34
C GLY A 100 14.82 31.34 22.85
N GLY A 101 13.56 31.07 22.49
CA GLY A 101 13.09 30.97 21.10
C GLY A 101 13.34 29.62 20.41
N ARG A 102 14.15 28.71 20.99
CA ARG A 102 14.36 27.36 20.44
C ARG A 102 13.35 26.37 21.00
N PHE A 103 13.01 25.36 20.21
CA PHE A 103 12.01 24.34 20.55
C PHE A 103 12.62 22.94 20.58
N ARG A 104 12.12 22.07 21.46
CA ARG A 104 12.50 20.65 21.51
C ARG A 104 11.31 19.73 21.80
N LEU A 105 11.42 18.45 21.46
CA LEU A 105 10.49 17.41 21.88
C LEU A 105 11.01 16.71 23.14
N GLN A 106 10.55 17.12 24.31
CA GLN A 106 10.84 16.43 25.57
C GLN A 106 9.87 15.25 25.73
N LEU A 107 10.40 14.03 25.61
CA LEU A 107 9.61 12.80 25.80
C LEU A 107 9.25 12.56 27.27
N ARG A 108 8.17 11.82 27.49
CA ARG A 108 7.76 11.27 28.79
C ARG A 108 8.51 9.97 29.09
N GLU A 109 8.61 9.62 30.37
CA GLU A 109 9.35 8.45 30.89
C GLU A 109 9.06 7.14 30.14
N ASN A 110 7.78 6.85 29.87
CA ASN A 110 7.34 5.62 29.20
C ASN A 110 7.13 5.76 27.67
N SER A 111 7.72 6.78 27.04
CA SER A 111 7.66 6.94 25.58
C SER A 111 8.59 5.96 24.85
N HIS A 112 8.14 5.43 23.71
CA HIS A 112 9.08 4.78 22.79
C HIS A 112 10.09 5.80 22.25
N ARG A 113 11.28 5.32 21.90
CA ARG A 113 12.33 6.10 21.21
C ARG A 113 12.37 5.76 19.73
N ASN A 114 12.48 6.77 18.88
CA ASN A 114 12.75 6.65 17.46
C ASN A 114 13.32 7.97 16.92
N SER A 115 14.64 8.01 16.66
CA SER A 115 15.31 9.22 16.15
C SER A 115 14.74 9.73 14.83
N TYR A 116 14.22 8.86 13.95
CA TYR A 116 13.56 9.31 12.71
C TYR A 116 12.27 10.09 12.96
N ILE A 117 11.62 9.90 14.11
CA ILE A 117 10.43 10.67 14.52
C ILE A 117 10.87 11.87 15.36
N GLU A 118 11.63 11.62 16.43
CA GLU A 118 12.08 12.65 17.39
C GLU A 118 12.79 13.81 16.69
N GLU A 119 13.79 13.50 15.86
CA GLU A 119 14.64 14.51 15.22
C GLU A 119 13.94 15.17 14.01
N THR A 120 13.03 14.46 13.32
CA THR A 120 12.21 15.07 12.26
C THR A 120 11.19 16.05 12.84
N VAL A 121 10.56 15.72 13.97
CA VAL A 121 9.68 16.65 14.69
C VAL A 121 10.48 17.86 15.19
N LEU A 122 11.67 17.66 15.75
CA LEU A 122 12.58 18.75 16.15
C LEU A 122 12.89 19.71 14.98
N CYS A 123 13.31 19.17 13.84
CA CYS A 123 13.63 19.97 12.64
C CYS A 123 12.40 20.70 12.10
N ALA A 124 11.26 20.00 11.98
CA ALA A 124 10.02 20.58 11.48
C ALA A 124 9.48 21.69 12.38
N VAL A 125 9.50 21.51 13.71
CA VAL A 125 8.98 22.48 14.69
C VAL A 125 9.84 23.75 14.70
N ASN A 126 11.17 23.64 14.76
CA ASN A 126 12.04 24.83 14.70
C ASN A 126 11.99 25.49 13.32
N GLY A 127 12.06 24.71 12.24
CA GLY A 127 12.00 25.23 10.87
C GLY A 127 10.70 25.95 10.54
N VAL A 128 9.56 25.49 11.08
CA VAL A 128 8.27 26.22 11.03
C VAL A 128 8.34 27.53 11.81
N ALA A 129 8.86 27.51 13.04
CA ALA A 129 8.83 28.66 13.93
C ALA A 129 9.62 29.87 13.39
N GLY A 130 10.67 29.62 12.61
CA GLY A 130 11.49 30.68 12.00
C GLY A 130 10.82 31.41 10.84
N LEU A 131 9.72 30.89 10.27
CA LEU A 131 9.09 31.43 9.08
C LEU A 131 8.26 32.69 9.39
N GLU A 132 8.40 33.73 8.56
CA GLU A 132 7.54 34.92 8.61
C GLU A 132 6.04 34.58 8.49
N ALA A 133 5.70 33.55 7.71
CA ALA A 133 4.33 33.05 7.61
C ALA A 133 3.79 32.52 8.95
N PHE A 134 4.63 31.83 9.74
CA PHE A 134 4.28 31.37 11.08
C PHE A 134 4.24 32.54 12.08
N LYS A 135 5.20 33.47 12.03
CA LYS A 135 5.21 34.67 12.89
C LYS A 135 3.95 35.54 12.71
N SER A 136 3.30 35.48 11.55
CA SER A 136 2.00 36.13 11.30
C SER A 136 0.79 35.44 11.96
N GLN A 137 0.90 34.15 12.30
CA GLN A 137 -0.14 33.35 12.96
C GLN A 137 0.49 32.23 13.82
N ASP A 138 0.91 32.57 15.05
CA ASP A 138 1.54 31.63 15.98
C ASP A 138 0.56 30.51 16.43
N THR A 139 0.60 29.40 15.71
CA THR A 139 -0.21 28.21 16.00
C THR A 139 0.25 27.51 17.30
N PHE A 140 1.50 27.68 17.74
CA PHE A 140 1.99 27.07 18.99
C PHE A 140 1.36 27.75 20.21
N GLN A 141 1.32 29.09 20.20
CA GLN A 141 0.62 29.87 21.21
C GLN A 141 -0.90 29.63 21.14
N GLN A 142 -1.49 29.48 19.95
CA GLN A 142 -2.91 29.10 19.81
C GLN A 142 -3.21 27.74 20.48
N LEU A 143 -2.40 26.70 20.25
CA LEU A 143 -2.56 25.38 20.87
C LEU A 143 -2.45 25.44 22.40
N LYS A 144 -1.46 26.18 22.90
CA LYS A 144 -1.18 26.42 24.32
C LYS A 144 -2.33 27.14 25.03
N GLU A 145 -2.88 28.20 24.43
CA GLU A 145 -4.02 28.96 24.96
C GLU A 145 -5.32 28.15 24.94
N THR A 146 -5.60 27.45 23.84
CA THR A 146 -6.76 26.54 23.72
C THR A 146 -6.60 25.24 24.52
N LYS A 147 -5.45 25.03 25.15
CA LYS A 147 -5.07 23.83 25.92
C LYS A 147 -5.14 22.54 25.11
N MET A 148 -4.96 22.63 23.79
CA MET A 148 -4.94 21.50 22.87
C MET A 148 -3.55 20.85 22.82
N GLY A 149 -3.49 19.60 22.35
CA GLY A 149 -2.27 18.91 21.95
C GLY A 149 -2.29 18.56 20.47
N VAL A 150 -1.17 18.07 19.96
CA VAL A 150 -1.02 17.59 18.58
C VAL A 150 -0.92 16.08 18.58
N HIS A 151 -1.77 15.40 17.81
CA HIS A 151 -1.65 13.98 17.52
C HIS A 151 -1.28 13.78 16.07
N VAL A 152 -0.31 12.90 15.82
CA VAL A 152 0.20 12.56 14.50
C VAL A 152 0.00 11.06 14.29
N LEU A 153 -0.59 10.66 13.17
CA LEU A 153 -0.79 9.26 12.79
C LEU A 153 0.05 8.94 11.54
N LEU A 154 0.92 7.94 11.66
CA LEU A 154 1.84 7.50 10.59
C LEU A 154 1.42 6.13 10.01
N ARG A 155 1.44 6.00 8.68
CA ARG A 155 1.22 4.74 7.94
C ARG A 155 2.05 4.71 6.65
N GLY A 156 2.60 3.57 6.27
CA GLY A 156 3.22 3.37 4.96
C GLY A 156 2.67 2.13 4.25
N ASP A 157 2.41 2.23 2.96
CA ASP A 157 1.93 1.10 2.16
C ASP A 157 2.87 -0.12 2.27
N ASN A 158 2.30 -1.32 2.21
CA ASN A 158 3.00 -2.60 2.44
C ASN A 158 4.25 -2.74 1.57
N ASP A 159 4.18 -2.24 0.34
CA ASP A 159 5.22 -2.17 -0.69
C ASP A 159 6.59 -1.67 -0.19
N PHE A 160 6.64 -0.81 0.83
CA PHE A 160 7.90 -0.34 1.41
C PHE A 160 8.69 -1.41 2.17
N TYR A 161 8.05 -2.54 2.49
CA TYR A 161 8.58 -3.61 3.35
C TYR A 161 8.41 -4.97 2.69
N SER A 162 9.34 -5.89 2.94
CA SER A 162 9.25 -7.23 2.35
C SER A 162 7.99 -7.95 2.84
N GLN A 163 7.25 -8.52 1.89
CA GLN A 163 6.08 -9.37 2.15
C GLN A 163 6.38 -10.85 1.87
N VAL A 164 7.61 -11.20 1.48
CA VAL A 164 8.01 -12.53 1.03
C VAL A 164 7.77 -13.58 2.12
N HIS A 165 8.23 -13.31 3.36
CA HIS A 165 8.01 -14.18 4.51
C HIS A 165 6.52 -14.40 4.81
N ARG A 166 5.73 -13.31 4.79
CA ARG A 166 4.28 -13.33 5.05
C ARG A 166 3.51 -14.19 4.03
N LEU A 167 3.87 -14.09 2.76
CA LEU A 167 3.27 -14.95 1.72
C LEU A 167 3.77 -16.41 1.82
N GLN A 168 5.04 -16.64 2.16
CA GLN A 168 5.59 -17.98 2.43
C GLN A 168 4.88 -18.67 3.61
N GLU A 169 4.65 -17.98 4.72
CA GLU A 169 3.91 -18.48 5.89
C GLU A 169 2.46 -18.83 5.52
N ALA A 170 1.80 -17.95 4.77
CA ALA A 170 0.46 -18.18 4.22
C ALA A 170 0.43 -19.24 3.09
N LYS A 171 1.60 -19.70 2.62
CA LYS A 171 1.79 -20.64 1.48
C LYS A 171 1.18 -20.14 0.18
N LEU A 172 1.18 -18.82 0.00
CA LEU A 172 0.72 -18.11 -1.20
C LEU A 172 1.89 -17.89 -2.17
N PRO A 173 1.70 -18.09 -3.49
CA PRO A 173 2.67 -17.69 -4.50
C PRO A 173 3.08 -16.21 -4.41
N LEU A 174 4.33 -15.90 -4.73
CA LEU A 174 4.90 -14.54 -4.70
C LEU A 174 4.50 -13.68 -5.92
N CYS A 175 3.20 -13.60 -6.22
CA CYS A 175 2.66 -12.80 -7.32
C CYS A 175 1.95 -11.53 -6.82
N ARG A 176 1.84 -10.51 -7.69
CA ARG A 176 1.16 -9.22 -7.41
C ARG A 176 -0.27 -9.42 -6.95
N THR A 177 -1.01 -10.40 -7.48
CA THR A 177 -2.39 -10.70 -7.04
C THR A 177 -2.46 -11.01 -5.55
N ASN A 178 -1.51 -11.77 -5.02
CA ASN A 178 -1.45 -12.09 -3.59
C ASN A 178 -0.92 -10.91 -2.77
N LEU A 179 0.05 -10.15 -3.29
CA LEU A 179 0.52 -8.91 -2.65
C LEU A 179 -0.59 -7.86 -2.50
N HIS A 180 -1.42 -7.67 -3.53
CA HIS A 180 -2.58 -6.77 -3.52
C HIS A 180 -3.77 -7.31 -2.70
N ALA A 181 -3.79 -8.59 -2.36
CA ALA A 181 -4.81 -9.20 -1.50
C ALA A 181 -4.46 -9.11 0.00
N LEU A 182 -3.26 -8.62 0.36
CA LEU A 182 -2.89 -8.34 1.74
C LEU A 182 -3.64 -7.13 2.28
N GLU A 183 -3.99 -7.15 3.57
CA GLU A 183 -4.52 -5.99 4.29
C GLU A 183 -3.54 -4.80 4.19
N ALA A 184 -4.05 -3.58 4.02
CA ALA A 184 -3.21 -2.38 3.92
C ALA A 184 -2.57 -2.02 5.28
N PHE A 185 -1.33 -1.53 5.23
CA PHE A 185 -0.56 -1.06 6.38
C PHE A 185 -0.22 -2.14 7.43
N LEU A 186 -0.03 -3.38 6.98
CA LEU A 186 0.42 -4.48 7.84
C LEU A 186 1.80 -4.17 8.46
N PRO A 187 2.08 -4.71 9.66
CA PRO A 187 3.40 -4.59 10.27
C PRO A 187 4.53 -5.10 9.35
N PRO A 188 5.69 -4.43 9.33
CA PRO A 188 6.83 -4.89 8.55
C PRO A 188 7.34 -6.24 9.10
N THR A 189 7.81 -7.11 8.21
CA THR A 189 8.64 -8.25 8.64
C THR A 189 9.96 -7.71 9.19
N MET A 190 10.33 -8.16 10.39
CA MET A 190 11.53 -7.73 11.11
C MET A 190 12.56 -8.87 11.10
N GLU A 191 13.83 -8.53 10.91
CA GLU A 191 14.96 -9.46 10.98
C GLU A 191 16.00 -8.95 11.98
N GLU A 192 16.67 -9.85 12.71
CA GLU A 192 17.76 -9.44 13.60
C GLU A 192 19.07 -9.23 12.82
N ARG A 193 19.58 -8.00 12.83
CA ARG A 193 20.88 -7.64 12.24
C ARG A 193 21.79 -7.02 13.31
N GLY A 194 22.63 -7.87 13.90
CA GLY A 194 23.68 -7.46 14.87
C GLY A 194 23.12 -7.02 16.22
N GLY A 195 22.26 -7.83 16.85
CA GLY A 195 21.66 -7.52 18.15
C GLY A 195 20.54 -6.48 18.10
N LYS A 196 19.95 -6.25 16.91
CA LYS A 196 18.85 -5.29 16.71
C LYS A 196 17.86 -5.81 15.68
N LEU A 197 16.57 -5.73 15.99
CA LEU A 197 15.48 -5.97 15.03
C LEU A 197 15.40 -4.81 14.03
N VAL A 198 15.38 -5.12 12.74
CA VAL A 198 15.34 -4.18 11.63
C VAL A 198 14.27 -4.61 10.63
N ALA A 199 13.40 -3.67 10.22
CA ALA A 199 12.40 -3.93 9.18
C ALA A 199 13.08 -4.26 7.84
N LEU A 200 12.69 -5.36 7.20
CA LEU A 200 13.09 -5.70 5.83
C LEU A 200 12.45 -4.69 4.87
N LYS A 201 13.27 -3.99 4.06
CA LYS A 201 12.84 -2.89 3.18
C LYS A 201 13.13 -3.20 1.72
N THR A 202 12.17 -2.90 0.85
CA THR A 202 12.22 -3.13 -0.62
C THR A 202 13.06 -2.10 -1.40
N GLY A 203 13.93 -1.35 -0.74
CA GLY A 203 14.74 -0.28 -1.35
C GLY A 203 13.98 0.99 -1.78
N MET A 204 12.64 1.02 -1.77
CA MET A 204 11.82 2.12 -2.30
C MET A 204 11.85 3.45 -1.51
N GLY A 205 12.75 3.60 -0.51
CA GLY A 205 13.01 4.89 0.13
C GLY A 205 12.04 5.27 1.25
N SER A 206 11.53 4.28 2.01
CA SER A 206 10.54 4.47 3.07
C SER A 206 10.89 5.56 4.11
N SER A 207 12.18 5.78 4.38
CA SER A 207 12.64 6.86 5.27
C SER A 207 12.45 8.25 4.69
N ALA A 208 12.68 8.42 3.38
CA ALA A 208 12.50 9.69 2.70
C ALA A 208 11.01 10.02 2.57
N ALA A 209 10.19 9.03 2.21
CA ALA A 209 8.73 9.19 2.15
C ALA A 209 8.14 9.53 3.54
N LEU A 210 8.54 8.82 4.61
CA LEU A 210 8.16 9.15 5.99
C LEU A 210 8.54 10.58 6.39
N VAL A 211 9.79 10.99 6.21
CA VAL A 211 10.25 12.32 6.60
C VAL A 211 9.53 13.40 5.79
N THR A 212 9.37 13.20 4.48
CA THR A 212 8.71 14.19 3.60
C THR A 212 7.23 14.33 3.94
N SER A 213 6.49 13.23 4.14
CA SER A 213 5.08 13.30 4.53
C SER A 213 4.90 13.92 5.92
N LEU A 214 5.77 13.60 6.88
CA LEU A 214 5.72 14.14 8.24
C LEU A 214 6.02 15.64 8.27
N VAL A 215 7.09 16.10 7.61
CA VAL A 215 7.43 17.52 7.52
C VAL A 215 6.31 18.28 6.79
N ALA A 216 5.84 17.81 5.64
CA ALA A 216 4.77 18.46 4.89
C ALA A 216 3.47 18.60 5.70
N ALA A 217 3.09 17.56 6.44
CA ALA A 217 1.87 17.58 7.27
C ALA A 217 2.00 18.50 8.49
N LEU A 218 3.17 18.53 9.15
CA LEU A 218 3.43 19.47 10.26
C LEU A 218 3.48 20.93 9.76
N VAL A 219 4.15 21.18 8.63
CA VAL A 219 4.25 22.52 8.02
C VAL A 219 2.87 23.07 7.65
N ASN A 220 2.02 22.31 6.94
CA ASN A 220 0.67 22.78 6.58
C ASN A 220 -0.28 22.88 7.79
N PHE A 221 -0.13 22.02 8.80
CA PHE A 221 -0.93 22.10 10.03
C PHE A 221 -0.58 23.33 10.88
N PHE A 222 0.71 23.65 11.03
CA PHE A 222 1.17 24.80 11.82
C PHE A 222 1.18 26.14 11.05
N VAL A 223 1.24 26.10 9.72
CA VAL A 223 1.18 27.26 8.82
C VAL A 223 0.04 27.07 7.80
N PRO A 224 -1.25 27.25 8.22
CA PRO A 224 -2.41 26.91 7.38
C PRO A 224 -2.61 27.78 6.13
N THR A 225 -1.75 28.78 5.92
CA THR A 225 -1.69 29.63 4.72
C THR A 225 -0.88 29.01 3.58
N MET A 226 -0.06 27.99 3.85
CA MET A 226 0.73 27.29 2.82
C MET A 226 -0.12 26.30 2.03
N ASN A 227 0.07 26.29 0.71
CA ASN A 227 -0.62 25.39 -0.21
C ASN A 227 0.34 24.85 -1.27
N PHE A 228 1.18 23.88 -0.88
CA PHE A 228 2.12 23.20 -1.78
C PHE A 228 1.45 22.32 -2.86
N ALA A 229 0.12 22.21 -2.89
CA ALA A 229 -0.59 21.59 -4.02
C ALA A 229 -0.81 22.56 -5.19
N THR A 230 -0.62 23.88 -4.99
CA THR A 230 -0.75 24.90 -6.05
C THR A 230 0.37 25.95 -6.06
N GLN A 231 1.13 26.11 -4.98
CA GLN A 231 2.23 27.06 -4.86
C GLN A 231 3.57 26.32 -4.83
N GLN A 232 4.30 26.33 -5.95
CA GLN A 232 5.60 25.67 -6.12
C GLN A 232 6.61 26.06 -5.02
N LYS A 233 6.68 27.35 -4.65
CA LYS A 233 7.54 27.84 -3.56
C LYS A 233 7.26 27.20 -2.19
N ASP A 234 6.02 26.82 -1.91
CA ASP A 234 5.63 26.19 -0.64
C ASP A 234 6.06 24.70 -0.67
N LEU A 235 6.03 24.06 -1.85
CA LEU A 235 6.52 22.70 -2.07
C LEU A 235 8.06 22.63 -2.02
N GLU A 236 8.74 23.65 -2.54
CA GLU A 236 10.20 23.81 -2.45
C GLU A 236 10.65 24.01 -1.01
N LEU A 237 9.97 24.87 -0.23
CA LEU A 237 10.23 25.04 1.20
C LEU A 237 10.05 23.71 1.98
N VAL A 238 8.99 22.96 1.69
CA VAL A 238 8.75 21.62 2.26
C VAL A 238 9.85 20.64 1.86
N HIS A 239 10.29 20.64 0.59
CA HIS A 239 11.41 19.82 0.14
C HIS A 239 12.69 20.15 0.90
N ASN A 240 13.05 21.44 0.99
CA ASN A 240 14.26 21.93 1.63
C ASN A 240 14.30 21.54 3.12
N LEU A 241 13.19 21.74 3.84
CA LEU A 241 13.08 21.35 5.25
C LEU A 241 13.06 19.83 5.46
N ALA A 242 12.38 19.07 4.59
CA ALA A 242 12.44 17.61 4.62
C ALA A 242 13.84 17.08 4.33
N GLN A 243 14.58 17.72 3.43
CA GLN A 243 15.92 17.33 3.02
C GLN A 243 16.96 17.62 4.12
N LEU A 244 16.84 18.78 4.78
CA LEU A 244 17.59 19.11 5.99
C LEU A 244 17.32 18.07 7.10
N SER A 245 16.03 17.84 7.41
CA SER A 245 15.59 16.87 8.43
C SER A 245 16.13 15.46 8.17
N HIS A 246 15.99 14.97 6.93
CA HIS A 246 16.42 13.62 6.54
C HIS A 246 17.94 13.45 6.66
N CYS A 247 18.74 14.47 6.30
CA CYS A 247 20.19 14.41 6.43
C CYS A 247 20.67 14.53 7.88
N TYR A 248 20.03 15.37 8.70
CA TYR A 248 20.28 15.45 10.14
C TYR A 248 20.02 14.09 10.81
N VAL A 249 18.83 13.50 10.58
CA VAL A 249 18.41 12.18 11.07
C VAL A 249 19.35 11.06 10.65
N GLN A 250 19.77 11.05 9.38
CA GLN A 250 20.67 10.02 8.87
C GLN A 250 22.14 10.21 9.29
N ARG A 251 22.49 11.33 9.94
CA ARG A 251 23.86 11.71 10.35
C ARG A 251 24.87 11.65 9.19
N LYS A 252 24.41 11.89 7.95
CA LYS A 252 25.20 11.84 6.72
C LYS A 252 24.52 12.62 5.59
N ILE A 253 25.32 13.11 4.65
CA ILE A 253 24.82 13.81 3.47
C ILE A 253 24.71 12.84 2.30
N GLY A 254 23.49 12.36 2.06
CA GLY A 254 23.15 11.56 0.88
C GLY A 254 23.09 12.40 -0.40
N SER A 255 22.67 11.77 -1.50
CA SER A 255 22.38 12.43 -2.78
C SER A 255 21.18 13.37 -2.70
N GLY A 256 20.15 13.00 -1.92
CA GLY A 256 18.89 13.75 -1.77
C GLY A 256 17.80 13.44 -2.81
N PHE A 257 18.12 12.62 -3.82
CA PHE A 257 17.15 12.28 -4.87
C PHE A 257 15.89 11.59 -4.34
N ASP A 258 15.97 10.98 -3.14
CA ASP A 258 14.88 10.23 -2.52
C ASP A 258 13.88 11.13 -1.79
N VAL A 259 14.33 12.14 -1.05
CA VAL A 259 13.45 13.19 -0.50
C VAL A 259 12.92 14.08 -1.63
N SER A 260 13.75 14.36 -2.63
CA SER A 260 13.34 15.15 -3.80
C SER A 260 12.24 14.46 -4.59
N ALA A 261 12.36 13.15 -4.89
CA ALA A 261 11.29 12.41 -5.57
C ALA A 261 10.05 12.17 -4.69
N ALA A 262 10.23 12.08 -3.37
CA ALA A 262 9.13 12.06 -2.40
C ALA A 262 8.37 13.42 -2.32
N CYS A 263 8.90 14.50 -2.90
CA CYS A 263 8.26 15.81 -2.97
C CYS A 263 7.73 16.14 -4.39
N PHE A 264 8.57 15.99 -5.42
CA PHE A 264 8.26 16.39 -6.81
C PHE A 264 7.87 15.24 -7.74
N GLY A 265 7.94 13.98 -7.29
CA GLY A 265 7.60 12.81 -8.10
C GLY A 265 8.73 12.34 -9.04
N SER A 266 8.36 11.91 -10.25
CA SER A 266 9.30 11.43 -11.27
C SER A 266 10.08 12.58 -11.92
N GLN A 267 11.41 12.44 -11.98
CA GLN A 267 12.33 13.54 -12.26
C GLN A 267 13.73 13.09 -12.71
N ARG A 268 14.38 13.91 -13.56
CA ARG A 268 15.84 14.04 -13.59
C ARG A 268 16.25 14.85 -12.35
N TYR A 269 17.22 14.35 -11.59
CA TYR A 269 17.74 14.97 -10.38
C TYR A 269 19.26 15.11 -10.42
N THR A 270 19.76 16.26 -9.97
CA THR A 270 21.17 16.53 -9.66
C THR A 270 21.30 16.94 -8.18
N ARG A 271 22.35 16.47 -7.50
CA ARG A 271 22.59 16.68 -6.07
C ARG A 271 22.72 18.17 -5.69
N PHE A 272 22.32 18.53 -4.46
CA PHE A 272 22.52 19.86 -3.83
C PHE A 272 23.89 19.97 -3.11
N PRO A 273 24.39 21.19 -2.79
CA PRO A 273 25.73 21.38 -2.25
C PRO A 273 25.88 20.78 -0.86
N ALA A 274 26.90 19.93 -0.68
CA ALA A 274 27.13 19.25 0.59
C ALA A 274 27.45 20.20 1.77
N SER A 275 27.79 21.47 1.49
CA SER A 275 28.03 22.49 2.51
C SER A 275 26.81 22.84 3.35
N ILE A 276 25.59 22.61 2.85
CA ILE A 276 24.31 23.04 3.46
C ILE A 276 24.02 22.46 4.85
N LEU A 277 24.76 21.44 5.27
CA LEU A 277 24.60 20.75 6.56
C LEU A 277 25.80 20.94 7.50
N ASN A 278 26.80 21.74 7.10
CA ASN A 278 27.94 22.06 7.96
C ASN A 278 27.49 22.75 9.25
N ASP A 279 26.47 23.60 9.15
CA ASP A 279 25.98 24.43 10.24
C ASP A 279 24.92 23.71 11.11
N PHE A 280 24.30 22.64 10.60
CA PHE A 280 23.18 21.93 11.25
C PHE A 280 23.60 20.54 11.77
N THR A 281 24.60 20.51 12.66
CA THR A 281 25.24 19.25 13.12
C THR A 281 24.80 18.77 14.51
N SER A 282 24.10 19.58 15.31
CA SER A 282 23.57 19.21 16.64
C SER A 282 22.22 19.90 16.95
N GLU A 283 21.59 19.55 18.08
CA GLU A 283 20.32 20.14 18.52
C GLU A 283 20.50 21.63 18.88
N GLU A 284 21.64 22.00 19.45
CA GLU A 284 21.95 23.39 19.82
C GLU A 284 22.04 24.32 18.60
N ALA A 285 22.35 23.76 17.43
CA ALA A 285 22.46 24.44 16.15
C ALA A 285 21.14 24.49 15.35
N MET A 286 20.09 23.79 15.80
CA MET A 286 18.77 23.83 15.16
C MET A 286 17.96 25.06 15.59
N LYS A 287 18.50 26.27 15.38
CA LYS A 287 17.77 27.52 15.68
C LYS A 287 16.72 27.82 14.61
N PRO A 288 15.50 28.28 14.99
CA PRO A 288 14.44 28.54 14.02
C PRO A 288 14.82 29.47 12.88
N GLU A 289 15.46 30.61 13.18
CA GLU A 289 15.87 31.62 12.21
C GLU A 289 16.91 31.07 11.23
N GLU A 290 17.94 30.38 11.74
CA GLU A 290 19.01 29.80 10.92
C GLU A 290 18.47 28.70 9.99
N ILE A 291 17.52 27.88 10.47
CA ILE A 291 16.82 26.91 9.61
C ILE A 291 15.97 27.63 8.57
N ALA A 292 15.23 28.68 8.93
CA ALA A 292 14.36 29.42 8.01
C ALA A 292 15.14 30.13 6.90
N ASP A 293 16.25 30.78 7.23
CA ASP A 293 17.18 31.37 6.27
C ASP A 293 17.73 30.28 5.32
N CYS A 294 18.20 29.15 5.87
CA CYS A 294 18.69 28.01 5.08
C CYS A 294 17.63 27.44 4.12
N ILE A 295 16.40 27.16 4.56
CA ILE A 295 15.38 26.54 3.71
C ILE A 295 14.73 27.51 2.72
N THR A 296 15.00 28.83 2.82
CA THR A 296 14.51 29.84 1.87
C THR A 296 15.58 30.41 0.93
N ASP A 297 16.85 30.01 1.07
CA ASP A 297 17.92 30.40 0.14
C ASP A 297 17.80 29.68 -1.22
N ASN A 298 17.12 30.35 -2.14
CA ASN A 298 16.93 29.90 -3.51
C ASN A 298 18.24 29.75 -4.32
N ALA A 299 19.31 30.46 -3.96
CA ALA A 299 20.60 30.36 -4.66
C ALA A 299 21.38 29.11 -4.23
N LEU A 300 21.29 28.76 -2.94
CA LEU A 300 21.88 27.57 -2.34
C LEU A 300 21.20 26.28 -2.82
N TRP A 301 19.87 26.19 -2.69
CA TRP A 301 19.09 25.02 -3.12
C TRP A 301 19.00 24.92 -4.65
N ASN A 302 18.63 26.01 -5.33
CA ASN A 302 18.58 26.13 -6.79
C ASN A 302 17.77 25.00 -7.48
N ILE A 303 16.58 24.71 -6.93
CA ILE A 303 15.76 23.54 -7.28
C ILE A 303 15.42 23.49 -8.79
N SER A 304 15.10 24.62 -9.41
CA SER A 304 14.76 24.70 -10.84
C SER A 304 15.87 24.23 -11.80
N ASN A 305 17.15 24.30 -11.38
CA ASN A 305 18.27 23.75 -12.14
C ASN A 305 18.60 22.29 -11.76
N ARG A 306 18.29 21.87 -10.53
CA ARG A 306 18.60 20.53 -10.00
C ARG A 306 17.52 19.49 -10.29
N VAL A 307 16.25 19.90 -10.35
CA VAL A 307 15.07 19.07 -10.60
C VAL A 307 14.48 19.45 -11.96
N LYS A 308 14.22 18.44 -12.80
CA LYS A 308 13.42 18.55 -14.03
C LYS A 308 12.44 17.39 -14.05
N SER A 309 11.14 17.66 -14.09
CA SER A 309 10.13 16.59 -14.12
C SER A 309 10.28 15.71 -15.36
N VAL A 310 10.06 14.40 -15.20
CA VAL A 310 10.08 13.41 -16.29
C VAL A 310 8.88 12.49 -16.12
N ARG A 311 8.17 12.22 -17.22
CA ARG A 311 7.08 11.23 -17.28
C ARG A 311 7.48 10.04 -18.16
N LEU A 312 6.71 8.96 -18.05
CA LEU A 312 6.68 7.87 -19.03
C LEU A 312 5.31 7.92 -19.76
N PRO A 313 5.17 7.29 -20.94
CA PRO A 313 3.89 7.21 -21.63
C PRO A 313 2.81 6.53 -20.78
N SER A 314 1.56 6.91 -20.98
CA SER A 314 0.40 6.50 -20.18
C SER A 314 0.20 4.99 -20.03
N SER A 315 0.67 4.21 -21.01
CA SER A 315 0.56 2.75 -21.04
C SER A 315 1.73 2.02 -20.36
N PHE A 316 2.82 2.71 -20.04
CA PHE A 316 4.03 2.07 -19.52
C PHE A 316 3.88 1.75 -18.04
N HIS A 317 4.42 0.60 -17.62
CA HIS A 317 4.38 0.17 -16.22
C HIS A 317 5.78 -0.13 -15.69
N LEU A 318 6.12 0.53 -14.58
CA LEU A 318 7.25 0.20 -13.72
C LEU A 318 6.83 -0.86 -12.70
N MET A 319 7.62 -1.91 -12.56
CA MET A 319 7.43 -2.97 -11.55
C MET A 319 8.75 -3.24 -10.83
N MET A 320 8.66 -3.49 -9.52
CA MET A 320 9.79 -3.78 -8.63
C MET A 320 9.75 -5.24 -8.20
N GLY A 321 10.92 -5.89 -8.12
CA GLY A 321 11.10 -7.22 -7.55
C GLY A 321 11.93 -7.12 -6.28
N ASP A 322 11.33 -7.52 -5.15
CA ASP A 322 12.00 -7.64 -3.86
C ASP A 322 12.90 -8.89 -3.86
N VAL A 323 14.19 -8.74 -3.52
CA VAL A 323 15.18 -9.84 -3.49
C VAL A 323 15.39 -10.38 -2.06
N SER A 324 14.65 -9.84 -1.07
CA SER A 324 14.52 -10.34 0.32
C SER A 324 15.80 -10.48 1.16
N SER A 325 16.97 -10.09 0.66
CA SER A 325 18.27 -10.22 1.34
C SER A 325 18.87 -8.86 1.76
N GLY A 326 18.66 -7.81 0.95
CA GLY A 326 19.08 -6.45 1.24
C GLY A 326 20.58 -6.20 1.04
N SER A 327 20.95 -4.99 0.66
CA SER A 327 22.34 -4.61 0.37
C SER A 327 23.07 -4.02 1.58
N ALA A 328 24.40 -4.17 1.57
CA ALA A 328 25.30 -3.47 2.49
C ALA A 328 25.65 -2.07 1.94
N THR A 329 24.66 -1.27 1.54
CA THR A 329 24.81 -0.05 0.70
C THR A 329 25.94 0.88 1.15
N VAL A 330 26.08 1.11 2.45
CA VAL A 330 27.11 2.00 3.03
C VAL A 330 28.53 1.44 2.82
N SER A 331 28.70 0.12 2.84
CA SER A 331 29.97 -0.55 2.53
C SER A 331 30.28 -0.49 1.03
N MET A 332 29.26 -0.64 0.18
CA MET A 332 29.37 -0.58 -1.28
C MET A 332 29.82 0.81 -1.73
N VAL A 333 29.13 1.86 -1.27
CA VAL A 333 29.50 3.26 -1.56
C VAL A 333 30.92 3.58 -1.08
N ARG A 334 31.31 3.15 0.13
CA ARG A 334 32.69 3.34 0.64
C ARG A 334 33.75 2.71 -0.25
N GLN A 335 33.49 1.54 -0.83
CA GLN A 335 34.41 0.85 -1.73
C GLN A 335 34.49 1.53 -3.11
N VAL A 336 33.37 1.96 -3.68
CA VAL A 336 33.38 2.78 -4.92
C VAL A 336 34.13 4.10 -4.70
N THR A 337 33.91 4.79 -3.57
CA THR A 337 34.65 6.02 -3.20
C THR A 337 36.14 5.77 -2.90
N LYS A 338 36.53 4.55 -2.49
CA LYS A 338 37.94 4.15 -2.37
C LYS A 338 38.56 3.99 -3.77
N TRP A 339 37.92 3.23 -4.64
CA TRP A 339 38.36 3.00 -6.01
C TRP A 339 38.49 4.29 -6.82
N GLN A 340 37.54 5.23 -6.69
CA GLN A 340 37.61 6.58 -7.28
C GLN A 340 38.91 7.34 -6.92
N LYS A 341 39.48 7.08 -5.74
CA LYS A 341 40.73 7.72 -5.28
C LYS A 341 41.98 6.94 -5.69
N GLU A 342 41.87 5.62 -5.86
CA GLU A 342 42.97 4.74 -6.26
C GLU A 342 43.17 4.71 -7.78
N GLN A 343 42.12 4.97 -8.58
CA GLN A 343 42.14 4.92 -10.04
C GLN A 343 41.35 6.10 -10.67
N PRO A 344 41.70 7.38 -10.40
CA PRO A 344 40.85 8.53 -10.72
C PRO A 344 40.50 8.68 -12.21
N GLU A 345 41.45 8.50 -13.13
CA GLU A 345 41.20 8.63 -14.58
C GLU A 345 40.24 7.55 -15.11
N HIS A 346 40.41 6.30 -14.66
CA HIS A 346 39.54 5.18 -15.02
C HIS A 346 38.15 5.34 -14.42
N ALA A 347 38.07 5.73 -13.15
CA ALA A 347 36.80 5.99 -12.47
C ALA A 347 36.06 7.16 -13.12
N LYS A 348 36.74 8.26 -13.45
CA LYS A 348 36.14 9.40 -14.15
C LYS A 348 35.58 8.99 -15.50
N ARG A 349 36.35 8.28 -16.35
CA ARG A 349 35.85 7.77 -17.64
C ARG A 349 34.56 6.96 -17.49
N VAL A 350 34.50 6.04 -16.52
CA VAL A 350 33.30 5.22 -16.28
C VAL A 350 32.13 6.07 -15.81
N MET A 351 32.36 7.08 -14.95
CA MET A 351 31.31 7.99 -14.46
C MET A 351 30.79 8.95 -15.54
N ASP A 352 31.68 9.51 -16.37
CA ASP A 352 31.33 10.36 -17.52
C ASP A 352 30.47 9.58 -18.54
N GLU A 353 30.85 8.34 -18.88
CA GLU A 353 30.08 7.49 -19.80
C GLU A 353 28.74 7.02 -19.20
N ILE A 354 28.69 6.74 -17.88
CA ILE A 354 27.42 6.49 -17.17
C ILE A 354 26.52 7.71 -17.28
N HIS A 355 27.03 8.91 -16.99
CA HIS A 355 26.23 10.13 -17.05
C HIS A 355 25.73 10.42 -18.47
N ARG A 356 26.56 10.21 -19.50
CA ARG A 356 26.15 10.31 -20.91
C ARG A 356 24.97 9.37 -21.21
N HIS A 357 25.03 8.12 -20.79
CA HIS A 357 23.91 7.19 -20.97
C HIS A 357 22.70 7.47 -20.06
N ASN A 358 22.87 8.12 -18.90
CA ASN A 358 21.73 8.62 -18.12
C ASN A 358 20.94 9.68 -18.92
N LEU A 359 21.66 10.58 -19.61
CA LEU A 359 21.06 11.60 -20.47
C LEU A 359 20.40 10.99 -21.72
N ASP A 360 21.03 9.97 -22.35
CA ASP A 360 20.41 9.24 -23.46
C ASP A 360 19.06 8.60 -23.06
N VAL A 361 18.98 8.02 -21.85
CA VAL A 361 17.74 7.42 -21.31
C VAL A 361 16.71 8.50 -20.94
N GLU A 362 17.12 9.62 -20.35
CA GLU A 362 16.23 10.76 -20.08
C GLU A 362 15.63 11.31 -21.38
N GLN A 363 16.47 11.53 -22.40
CA GLN A 363 16.08 12.05 -23.70
C GLN A 363 15.14 11.08 -24.43
N GLY A 364 15.42 9.77 -24.40
CA GLY A 364 14.51 8.75 -24.93
C GLY A 364 13.15 8.74 -24.22
N CYS A 365 13.12 8.92 -22.90
CA CYS A 365 11.88 9.07 -22.12
C CYS A 365 11.11 10.35 -22.47
N ALA A 366 11.79 11.45 -22.82
CA ALA A 366 11.13 12.66 -23.28
C ALA A 366 10.56 12.49 -24.70
N GLU A 367 11.36 12.00 -25.65
CA GLU A 367 10.96 11.77 -27.05
C GLU A 367 9.76 10.83 -27.18
N ILE A 368 9.72 9.72 -26.43
CA ILE A 368 8.61 8.77 -26.48
C ILE A 368 7.30 9.37 -25.94
N CYS A 369 7.40 10.32 -25.00
CA CYS A 369 6.27 11.04 -24.41
C CYS A 369 5.74 12.17 -25.32
N GLU A 370 6.65 12.86 -26.03
CA GLU A 370 6.31 13.82 -27.09
C GLU A 370 5.64 13.11 -28.28
N LEU A 371 6.09 11.91 -28.63
CA LEU A 371 5.43 11.08 -29.65
C LEU A 371 4.04 10.63 -29.20
N GLU A 372 3.84 10.22 -27.94
CA GLU A 372 2.49 9.91 -27.42
C GLU A 372 1.53 11.11 -27.53
N GLU A 373 1.99 12.34 -27.27
CA GLU A 373 1.17 13.55 -27.44
C GLU A 373 0.87 13.87 -28.90
N ASN A 374 1.86 13.76 -29.80
CA ASN A 374 1.70 14.08 -31.23
C ASN A 374 0.85 13.05 -31.99
N TYR A 375 0.82 11.78 -31.54
CA TYR A 375 -0.01 10.72 -32.12
C TYR A 375 -1.34 10.49 -31.37
N GLY A 376 -1.43 10.91 -30.12
CA GLY A 376 -2.57 10.66 -29.24
C GLY A 376 -2.90 9.17 -29.15
N ASN A 377 -4.19 8.85 -29.17
CA ASN A 377 -4.70 7.47 -29.04
C ASN A 377 -4.40 6.56 -30.24
N SER A 378 -3.62 6.98 -31.25
CA SER A 378 -3.32 6.14 -32.43
C SER A 378 -2.16 5.15 -32.24
N VAL A 379 -1.41 5.23 -31.13
CA VAL A 379 -0.29 4.31 -30.85
C VAL A 379 -0.83 3.02 -30.22
N ASP A 380 -0.74 1.89 -30.95
CA ASP A 380 -1.04 0.58 -30.37
C ASP A 380 0.13 0.07 -29.51
N TRP A 381 0.25 0.65 -28.29
CA TRP A 381 1.19 0.20 -27.26
C TRP A 381 1.04 -1.29 -26.91
N LYS A 382 -0.16 -1.87 -27.09
CA LYS A 382 -0.42 -3.29 -26.84
C LYS A 382 0.18 -4.17 -27.95
N MET A 383 0.11 -3.76 -29.21
CA MET A 383 0.79 -4.42 -30.34
C MET A 383 2.31 -4.33 -30.17
N MET A 384 2.85 -3.15 -29.85
CA MET A 384 4.28 -2.97 -29.56
C MET A 384 4.76 -3.86 -28.41
N ALA A 385 3.93 -4.01 -27.37
CA ALA A 385 4.23 -4.87 -26.22
C ALA A 385 3.96 -6.37 -26.43
N ALA A 386 3.32 -6.77 -27.53
CA ALA A 386 3.12 -8.18 -27.88
C ALA A 386 4.30 -8.78 -28.68
N GLN A 387 5.32 -7.98 -28.98
CA GLN A 387 6.42 -8.29 -29.89
C GLN A 387 7.79 -8.19 -29.20
N GLY A 388 8.78 -8.87 -29.77
CA GLY A 388 10.18 -8.67 -29.44
C GLY A 388 10.71 -7.35 -29.99
N ARG A 389 11.79 -6.83 -29.40
CA ARG A 389 12.37 -5.52 -29.74
C ARG A 389 12.79 -5.38 -31.20
N GLU A 390 13.17 -6.48 -31.84
CA GLU A 390 13.54 -6.56 -33.25
C GLU A 390 12.37 -6.23 -34.21
N GLN A 391 11.12 -6.28 -33.74
CA GLN A 391 9.92 -5.96 -34.53
C GLN A 391 9.40 -4.53 -34.29
N TRP A 392 9.83 -3.84 -33.22
CA TRP A 392 9.34 -2.50 -32.90
C TRP A 392 9.53 -1.50 -34.06
N GLY A 393 10.72 -1.49 -34.68
CA GLY A 393 11.01 -0.63 -35.83
C GLY A 393 10.26 -0.99 -37.11
N THR A 394 9.69 -2.19 -37.21
CA THR A 394 8.80 -2.59 -38.32
C THR A 394 7.32 -2.30 -38.05
N THR A 395 6.91 -2.24 -36.78
CA THR A 395 5.53 -1.88 -36.38
C THR A 395 5.33 -0.37 -36.37
N ASP A 396 6.28 0.41 -35.85
CA ASP A 396 6.39 1.85 -36.11
C ASP A 396 7.86 2.28 -36.18
N ALA A 397 8.26 2.86 -37.32
CA ALA A 397 9.66 3.20 -37.59
C ALA A 397 10.21 4.36 -36.75
N LYS A 398 9.36 5.25 -36.19
CA LYS A 398 9.78 6.36 -35.33
C LYS A 398 9.80 5.93 -33.86
N ILE A 399 8.68 5.43 -33.38
CA ILE A 399 8.47 4.98 -32.00
C ILE A 399 9.43 3.82 -31.71
N GLY A 400 9.51 2.83 -32.60
CA GLY A 400 10.45 1.73 -32.49
C GLY A 400 11.91 2.17 -32.48
N ALA A 401 12.29 3.19 -33.25
CA ALA A 401 13.65 3.73 -33.21
C ALA A 401 13.98 4.44 -31.88
N VAL A 402 13.01 5.10 -31.22
CA VAL A 402 13.20 5.67 -29.87
C VAL A 402 13.32 4.55 -28.84
N LEU A 403 12.41 3.56 -28.85
CA LEU A 403 12.43 2.42 -27.93
C LEU A 403 13.73 1.61 -28.01
N LEU A 404 14.25 1.40 -29.22
CA LEU A 404 15.55 0.73 -29.43
C LEU A 404 16.71 1.54 -28.84
N ARG A 405 16.81 2.86 -29.13
CA ARG A 405 17.84 3.72 -28.51
C ARG A 405 17.79 3.69 -26.98
N LEU A 406 16.57 3.71 -26.41
CA LEU A 406 16.33 3.69 -24.96
C LEU A 406 16.76 2.35 -24.35
N ASN A 407 16.43 1.23 -24.99
CA ASN A 407 16.88 -0.11 -24.61
C ASN A 407 18.41 -0.27 -24.69
N GLU A 408 19.03 0.24 -25.75
CA GLU A 408 20.49 0.21 -25.96
C GLU A 408 21.23 1.05 -24.91
N ALA A 409 20.83 2.31 -24.71
CA ALA A 409 21.43 3.21 -23.72
C ALA A 409 21.35 2.66 -22.30
N PHE A 410 20.20 2.08 -21.92
CA PHE A 410 20.04 1.45 -20.61
C PHE A 410 20.86 0.15 -20.47
N SER A 411 21.00 -0.62 -21.55
CA SER A 411 21.88 -1.79 -21.56
C SER A 411 23.35 -1.38 -21.36
N ARG A 412 23.79 -0.29 -21.99
CA ARG A 412 25.14 0.27 -21.78
C ARG A 412 25.34 0.88 -20.40
N PHE A 413 24.31 1.51 -19.82
CA PHE A 413 24.32 1.89 -18.41
C PHE A 413 24.57 0.66 -17.50
N ARG A 414 23.90 -0.48 -17.74
CA ARG A 414 24.16 -1.73 -17.00
C ARG A 414 25.56 -2.29 -17.23
N ASP A 415 26.09 -2.26 -18.46
CA ASP A 415 27.49 -2.62 -18.74
C ASP A 415 28.47 -1.85 -17.85
N LEU A 416 28.33 -0.52 -17.80
CA LEU A 416 29.22 0.37 -17.05
C LEU A 416 29.03 0.27 -15.53
N MET A 417 27.81 0.00 -15.05
CA MET A 417 27.55 -0.27 -13.63
C MET A 417 28.21 -1.59 -13.17
N ARG A 418 28.26 -2.61 -14.05
CA ARG A 418 29.06 -3.81 -13.81
C ARG A 418 30.56 -3.54 -13.87
N GLU A 419 31.04 -2.73 -14.82
CA GLU A 419 32.45 -2.30 -14.90
C GLU A 419 32.90 -1.57 -13.62
N MET A 420 32.08 -0.62 -13.12
CA MET A 420 32.29 0.05 -11.84
C MET A 420 32.34 -0.95 -10.68
N GLY A 421 31.40 -1.89 -10.63
CA GLY A 421 31.33 -2.92 -9.59
C GLY A 421 32.58 -3.80 -9.57
N THR A 422 32.96 -4.35 -10.73
CA THR A 422 34.18 -5.15 -10.89
C THR A 422 35.43 -4.35 -10.50
N SER A 423 35.55 -3.10 -10.95
CA SER A 423 36.71 -2.26 -10.68
C SER A 423 36.84 -1.85 -9.19
N ALA A 424 35.72 -1.71 -8.49
CA ALA A 424 35.66 -1.35 -7.07
C ALA A 424 35.65 -2.56 -6.11
N GLY A 425 35.54 -3.80 -6.61
CA GLY A 425 35.36 -5.00 -5.80
C GLY A 425 33.95 -5.14 -5.19
N VAL A 426 32.93 -4.54 -5.80
CA VAL A 426 31.57 -4.40 -5.29
C VAL A 426 30.57 -5.15 -6.19
N PRO A 427 29.69 -6.02 -5.66
CA PRO A 427 28.60 -6.62 -6.42
C PRO A 427 27.47 -5.60 -6.65
N ILE A 428 27.67 -4.66 -7.57
CA ILE A 428 26.64 -3.67 -7.98
C ILE A 428 25.53 -4.35 -8.76
N GLU A 429 25.87 -5.20 -9.73
CA GLU A 429 24.95 -6.13 -10.38
C GLU A 429 25.68 -7.49 -10.47
N PRO A 430 25.58 -8.35 -9.43
CA PRO A 430 26.20 -9.67 -9.42
C PRO A 430 25.66 -10.59 -10.54
N PRO A 431 26.38 -11.67 -10.90
CA PRO A 431 26.00 -12.56 -12.01
C PRO A 431 24.59 -13.12 -11.91
N GLU A 432 24.11 -13.38 -10.69
CA GLU A 432 22.78 -13.91 -10.40
C GLU A 432 21.68 -12.90 -10.73
N GLN A 433 21.89 -11.61 -10.42
CA GLN A 433 21.00 -10.53 -10.83
C GLN A 433 21.12 -10.26 -12.33
N THR A 434 22.34 -10.31 -12.89
CA THR A 434 22.56 -10.16 -14.33
C THR A 434 21.72 -11.17 -15.12
N ALA A 435 21.75 -12.45 -14.72
CA ALA A 435 21.04 -13.52 -15.40
C ALA A 435 19.51 -13.37 -15.39
N ILE A 436 18.88 -13.05 -14.25
CA ILE A 436 17.42 -12.83 -14.20
C ILE A 436 17.01 -11.58 -14.98
N LEU A 437 17.82 -10.51 -14.94
CA LEU A 437 17.54 -9.26 -15.66
C LEU A 437 17.67 -9.42 -17.17
N ASP A 438 18.64 -10.19 -17.65
CA ASP A 438 18.83 -10.46 -19.08
C ASP A 438 17.75 -11.41 -19.62
N ALA A 439 17.33 -12.39 -18.83
CA ALA A 439 16.14 -13.21 -19.13
C ALA A 439 14.85 -12.38 -19.13
N THR A 440 14.74 -11.37 -18.25
CA THR A 440 13.60 -10.44 -18.22
C THR A 440 13.57 -9.56 -19.46
N LEU A 441 14.71 -9.04 -19.91
CA LEU A 441 14.84 -8.25 -21.15
C LEU A 441 14.55 -9.04 -22.44
N ALA A 442 14.52 -10.38 -22.38
CA ALA A 442 14.12 -11.23 -23.51
C ALA A 442 12.60 -11.38 -23.65
N ILE A 443 11.80 -10.91 -22.69
CA ILE A 443 10.33 -11.01 -22.73
C ILE A 443 9.74 -9.92 -23.65
N PRO A 444 8.82 -10.27 -24.58
CA PRO A 444 8.10 -9.31 -25.40
C PRO A 444 7.50 -8.14 -24.60
N GLY A 445 7.69 -6.93 -25.12
CA GLY A 445 7.21 -5.70 -24.49
C GLY A 445 7.94 -5.22 -23.23
N VAL A 446 9.00 -5.91 -22.77
CA VAL A 446 9.94 -5.35 -21.78
C VAL A 446 10.84 -4.34 -22.47
N LEU A 447 10.88 -3.11 -21.95
CA LEU A 447 11.72 -2.03 -22.46
C LEU A 447 13.04 -1.93 -21.69
N LEU A 448 12.99 -2.05 -20.36
CA LEU A 448 14.14 -1.98 -19.47
C LEU A 448 14.01 -3.04 -18.37
N ALA A 449 15.13 -3.67 -17.97
CA ALA A 449 15.22 -4.36 -16.68
C ALA A 449 16.65 -4.18 -16.11
N GLY A 450 16.75 -3.75 -14.86
CA GLY A 450 18.03 -3.44 -14.20
C GLY A 450 17.95 -3.41 -12.67
N VAL A 451 19.10 -3.28 -12.00
CA VAL A 451 19.16 -3.00 -10.56
C VAL A 451 18.93 -1.51 -10.26
N PRO A 452 17.98 -1.15 -9.36
CA PRO A 452 17.74 0.24 -9.01
C PRO A 452 18.69 0.75 -7.91
N GLY A 453 18.92 2.07 -7.88
CA GLY A 453 19.65 2.70 -6.77
C GLY A 453 21.16 2.40 -6.77
N ALA A 454 21.60 1.66 -5.75
CA ALA A 454 23.00 1.24 -5.59
C ALA A 454 23.24 -0.21 -6.06
N GLY A 455 22.16 -0.93 -6.40
CA GLY A 455 22.20 -2.35 -6.73
C GLY A 455 22.68 -3.24 -5.58
N GLY A 456 23.21 -4.40 -5.95
CA GLY A 456 23.35 -5.56 -5.08
C GLY A 456 21.99 -6.16 -4.74
N TYR A 457 22.00 -7.09 -3.79
CA TYR A 457 20.84 -7.93 -3.44
C TYR A 457 19.68 -7.21 -2.70
N ASP A 458 19.48 -5.90 -2.92
CA ASP A 458 18.28 -5.15 -2.48
C ASP A 458 17.05 -5.54 -3.31
N ALA A 459 17.08 -5.24 -4.62
CA ALA A 459 15.92 -5.31 -5.50
C ALA A 459 16.32 -5.39 -6.97
N ILE A 460 15.36 -5.69 -7.83
CA ILE A 460 15.39 -5.50 -9.29
C ILE A 460 14.21 -4.63 -9.74
N CYS A 461 14.30 -4.01 -10.91
CA CYS A 461 13.21 -3.24 -11.49
C CYS A 461 13.06 -3.52 -13.00
N VAL A 462 11.85 -3.34 -13.51
CA VAL A 462 11.48 -3.54 -14.91
C VAL A 462 10.54 -2.42 -15.37
N VAL A 463 10.71 -1.94 -16.60
CA VAL A 463 9.77 -1.05 -17.30
C VAL A 463 9.24 -1.78 -18.52
N VAL A 464 7.93 -1.93 -18.61
CA VAL A 464 7.24 -2.56 -19.76
C VAL A 464 6.37 -1.55 -20.51
N ILE A 465 6.24 -1.73 -21.82
CA ILE A 465 5.52 -0.83 -22.74
C ILE A 465 4.01 -0.83 -22.49
N HIS A 466 3.44 -1.97 -22.10
CA HIS A 466 2.02 -2.10 -21.76
C HIS A 466 1.79 -3.28 -20.81
N LYS A 467 0.75 -3.20 -19.97
CA LYS A 467 0.42 -4.18 -18.91
C LYS A 467 0.29 -5.64 -19.34
N CYS A 468 0.13 -5.94 -20.63
CA CYS A 468 0.09 -7.33 -21.11
C CYS A 468 1.41 -8.08 -20.91
N ALA A 469 2.56 -7.38 -20.87
CA ALA A 469 3.86 -8.00 -20.60
C ALA A 469 4.08 -8.34 -19.11
N LEU A 470 3.36 -7.68 -18.18
CA LEU A 470 3.57 -7.83 -16.74
C LEU A 470 3.40 -9.27 -16.24
N GLN A 471 2.48 -10.05 -16.84
CA GLN A 471 2.28 -11.43 -16.42
C GLN A 471 3.46 -12.32 -16.78
N ALA A 472 4.01 -12.19 -17.98
CA ALA A 472 5.18 -12.98 -18.40
C ALA A 472 6.43 -12.66 -17.54
N VAL A 473 6.60 -11.41 -17.12
CA VAL A 473 7.69 -11.02 -16.21
C VAL A 473 7.48 -11.59 -14.81
N GLU A 474 6.25 -11.52 -14.28
CA GLU A 474 5.88 -12.15 -13.00
C GLU A 474 6.08 -13.66 -13.02
N ASP A 475 5.62 -14.34 -14.07
CA ASP A 475 5.74 -15.78 -14.24
C ASP A 475 7.22 -16.21 -14.29
N LEU A 476 8.09 -15.43 -14.95
CA LEU A 476 9.54 -15.63 -14.94
C LEU A 476 10.12 -15.45 -13.54
N TRP A 477 9.82 -14.34 -12.87
CA TRP A 477 10.40 -14.02 -11.55
C TRP A 477 9.97 -15.02 -10.47
N VAL A 478 8.72 -15.51 -10.50
CA VAL A 478 8.22 -16.56 -9.60
C VAL A 478 8.87 -17.91 -9.87
N GLN A 479 9.20 -18.24 -11.14
CA GLN A 479 9.86 -19.49 -11.52
C GLN A 479 11.39 -19.45 -11.40
N TRP A 480 12.00 -18.27 -11.33
CA TRP A 480 13.46 -18.12 -11.32
C TRP A 480 14.16 -18.89 -10.20
N PRO A 481 13.71 -18.84 -8.92
CA PRO A 481 14.41 -19.52 -7.83
C PRO A 481 14.31 -21.05 -7.92
N ILE A 482 13.20 -21.55 -8.49
CA ILE A 482 12.94 -22.98 -8.72
C ILE A 482 13.87 -23.51 -9.83
N THR A 483 14.12 -22.71 -10.86
CA THR A 483 14.97 -23.07 -12.01
C THR A 483 16.46 -22.81 -11.77
N HIS A 484 16.80 -21.84 -10.90
CA HIS A 484 18.17 -21.43 -10.58
C HIS A 484 18.43 -21.47 -9.05
N PRO A 485 18.35 -22.64 -8.40
CA PRO A 485 18.46 -22.77 -6.94
C PRO A 485 19.86 -22.46 -6.37
N ASN A 486 20.88 -22.38 -7.24
CA ASN A 486 22.23 -21.92 -6.87
C ASN A 486 22.39 -20.40 -6.96
N SER A 487 21.36 -19.66 -7.39
CA SER A 487 21.41 -18.20 -7.36
C SER A 487 21.22 -17.69 -5.93
N ILE A 488 22.05 -16.73 -5.52
CA ILE A 488 22.08 -16.13 -4.16
C ILE A 488 20.81 -15.28 -3.89
N LEU A 489 19.87 -15.24 -4.84
CA LEU A 489 18.54 -14.66 -4.73
C LEU A 489 17.66 -15.56 -3.83
N GLY A 490 17.79 -15.38 -2.51
CA GLY A 490 17.31 -16.29 -1.46
C GLY A 490 15.79 -16.43 -1.27
N PHE A 491 15.04 -16.77 -2.30
CA PHE A 491 13.63 -17.17 -2.19
C PHE A 491 13.52 -18.66 -1.81
N ASN A 492 13.67 -18.96 -0.51
CA ASN A 492 13.51 -20.32 0.00
C ASN A 492 12.10 -20.89 -0.31
N PHE A 493 12.02 -21.96 -1.11
CA PHE A 493 10.78 -22.70 -1.35
C PHE A 493 11.03 -24.21 -1.51
N ILE A 494 10.12 -24.99 -0.94
CA ILE A 494 10.00 -26.44 -1.13
C ILE A 494 8.96 -26.67 -2.24
N PRO A 495 9.23 -27.51 -3.26
CA PRO A 495 8.38 -27.59 -4.45
C PRO A 495 7.15 -28.49 -4.26
N LEU A 496 6.03 -28.15 -4.93
CA LEU A 496 5.14 -29.12 -5.61
C LEU A 496 4.06 -28.45 -6.50
N SER A 497 4.15 -28.72 -7.81
CA SER A 497 3.10 -28.79 -8.85
C SER A 497 1.78 -27.97 -8.78
N SER A 498 1.63 -27.12 -9.82
CA SER A 498 0.45 -26.94 -10.70
C SER A 498 -0.87 -26.29 -10.21
N LEU A 499 -1.22 -25.16 -10.89
CA LEU A 499 -2.58 -24.67 -11.30
C LEU A 499 -3.61 -24.35 -10.19
N VAL A 500 -4.46 -23.32 -10.28
CA VAL A 500 -4.51 -22.01 -10.98
C VAL A 500 -5.61 -21.19 -10.25
N PRO A 501 -5.60 -19.83 -10.21
CA PRO A 501 -6.41 -19.08 -9.24
C PRO A 501 -7.86 -18.80 -9.68
N ILE A 502 -8.72 -18.50 -8.70
CA ILE A 502 -10.07 -17.96 -8.90
C ILE A 502 -10.19 -16.64 -8.11
N ALA A 503 -10.73 -15.61 -8.76
CA ALA A 503 -10.96 -14.30 -8.19
C ALA A 503 -12.33 -13.75 -8.64
N ALA A 504 -13.02 -13.02 -7.76
CA ALA A 504 -14.27 -12.34 -8.10
C ALA A 504 -13.96 -10.99 -8.80
N LEU A 505 -14.31 -10.88 -10.08
CA LEU A 505 -14.08 -9.66 -10.87
C LEU A 505 -15.39 -8.91 -11.10
N VAL A 506 -15.46 -7.64 -10.68
CA VAL A 506 -16.55 -6.71 -11.02
C VAL A 506 -16.08 -5.81 -12.16
N SER A 507 -16.62 -6.02 -13.37
CA SER A 507 -16.25 -5.26 -14.56
C SER A 507 -17.26 -4.15 -14.86
N LYS A 508 -16.93 -2.89 -14.53
CA LYS A 508 -17.69 -1.73 -15.01
C LYS A 508 -17.08 -1.20 -16.31
N ARG A 509 -17.85 -1.23 -17.41
CA ARG A 509 -17.69 -0.21 -18.47
C ARG A 509 -18.26 1.10 -17.97
N LYS A 510 -17.60 2.23 -18.26
CA LYS A 510 -18.09 3.58 -17.95
C LYS A 510 -18.58 4.22 -19.25
N ILE A 511 -19.87 4.56 -19.30
CA ILE A 511 -20.43 5.48 -20.30
C ILE A 511 -20.27 6.91 -19.73
N GLY A 512 -20.07 7.91 -20.59
CA GLY A 512 -19.83 9.30 -20.19
C GLY A 512 -20.65 10.28 -21.02
N ASN A 513 -21.22 11.26 -20.30
CA ASN A 513 -22.13 12.34 -20.69
C ASN A 513 -22.15 13.30 -19.46
N GLU A 514 -22.53 14.58 -19.53
CA GLU A 514 -22.56 15.56 -20.62
C GLU A 514 -21.29 16.48 -20.49
N ASP A 515 -21.13 17.77 -20.84
CA ASP A 515 -21.95 18.87 -21.44
C ASP A 515 -20.96 19.89 -22.08
N ASP A 516 -21.28 20.48 -23.25
CA ASP A 516 -21.09 21.91 -23.62
C ASP A 516 -21.57 22.20 -25.08
N VAL A 517 -21.79 23.48 -25.43
CA VAL A 517 -22.79 23.92 -26.44
C VAL A 517 -22.23 24.87 -27.54
N GLU A 518 -23.03 25.10 -28.61
CA GLU A 518 -22.89 26.08 -29.73
C GLU A 518 -22.02 25.63 -30.95
N ASP A 519 -22.37 25.88 -32.22
CA ASP A 519 -23.64 26.26 -32.90
C ASP A 519 -23.53 25.98 -34.44
N THR A 520 -24.65 26.11 -35.16
CA THR A 520 -24.85 26.22 -36.63
C THR A 520 -24.87 24.93 -37.48
N GLY A 521 -25.92 24.78 -38.30
CA GLY A 521 -26.01 23.76 -39.36
C GLY A 521 -27.43 23.27 -39.68
N SER A 522 -28.12 23.88 -40.63
CA SER A 522 -29.46 23.44 -41.08
C SER A 522 -29.38 22.54 -42.33
N PHE A 523 -30.17 21.45 -42.39
CA PHE A 523 -31.21 21.21 -43.43
C PHE A 523 -31.87 19.81 -43.36
N SER A 524 -33.18 19.79 -43.64
CA SER A 524 -34.04 18.70 -44.19
C SER A 524 -34.04 17.26 -43.61
N ASP A 525 -35.25 16.82 -43.28
CA ASP A 525 -35.71 15.44 -43.04
C ASP A 525 -35.79 14.62 -44.35
N ASP A 526 -35.44 13.32 -44.28
CA ASP A 526 -36.09 12.23 -45.04
C ASP A 526 -35.66 10.85 -44.47
N GLY A 527 -36.62 10.03 -44.00
CA GLY A 527 -36.36 8.91 -43.09
C GLY A 527 -36.01 7.55 -43.72
N LYS A 528 -35.22 6.74 -42.98
CA LYS A 528 -35.09 5.27 -43.15
C LYS A 528 -34.48 4.60 -41.92
N GLU A 529 -35.31 4.25 -40.94
CA GLU A 529 -34.88 3.40 -39.82
C GLU A 529 -34.66 1.95 -40.30
N SER A 530 -33.39 1.53 -40.37
CA SER A 530 -33.02 0.12 -40.42
C SER A 530 -32.48 -0.30 -39.06
N MET A 531 -33.17 -1.22 -38.38
CA MET A 531 -32.81 -1.69 -37.04
C MET A 531 -31.35 -2.17 -36.97
N MET A 532 -30.57 -1.56 -36.07
CA MET A 532 -29.35 -2.13 -35.52
C MET A 532 -29.58 -2.45 -34.04
N ASP A 533 -29.10 -3.61 -33.62
CA ASP A 533 -29.28 -4.13 -32.27
C ASP A 533 -28.37 -3.38 -31.28
N ASN A 534 -28.97 -2.56 -30.40
CA ASN A 534 -28.25 -1.84 -29.36
C ASN A 534 -27.84 -2.83 -28.25
N GLN A 535 -26.71 -3.50 -28.44
CA GLN A 535 -26.09 -4.32 -27.38
C GLN A 535 -25.44 -3.43 -26.33
N GLU A 536 -26.27 -2.90 -25.44
CA GLU A 536 -25.86 -2.29 -24.18
C GLU A 536 -24.98 -3.27 -23.38
N GLY A 537 -23.97 -2.74 -22.69
CA GLY A 537 -23.00 -3.57 -21.97
C GLY A 537 -23.58 -4.20 -20.70
N GLU A 538 -24.12 -5.41 -20.81
CA GLU A 538 -24.66 -6.19 -19.68
C GLU A 538 -23.64 -6.31 -18.54
N LEU A 539 -23.97 -5.72 -17.38
CA LEU A 539 -23.14 -5.80 -16.19
C LEU A 539 -23.36 -7.14 -15.50
N SER A 540 -22.29 -7.90 -15.29
CA SER A 540 -22.30 -9.16 -14.54
C SER A 540 -21.45 -9.07 -13.26
N PHE A 541 -21.83 -9.84 -12.25
CA PHE A 541 -20.99 -10.17 -11.10
C PHE A 541 -20.77 -11.68 -11.00
N TYR A 542 -19.74 -12.06 -10.26
CA TYR A 542 -19.38 -13.44 -10.00
C TYR A 542 -19.26 -13.66 -8.49
N THR A 543 -19.82 -14.75 -7.97
CA THR A 543 -19.49 -15.27 -6.64
C THR A 543 -18.53 -16.45 -6.78
N ALA A 544 -17.70 -16.67 -5.77
CA ALA A 544 -16.79 -17.81 -5.65
C ALA A 544 -16.78 -18.26 -4.19
N ASN A 545 -17.56 -19.28 -3.83
CA ASN A 545 -17.77 -19.67 -2.43
C ASN A 545 -16.89 -20.84 -2.00
N VAL A 546 -16.35 -20.79 -0.78
CA VAL A 546 -15.74 -21.90 -0.05
C VAL A 546 -16.18 -21.77 1.41
N GLY A 547 -16.77 -22.83 1.97
CA GLY A 547 -17.39 -22.79 3.29
C GLY A 547 -18.84 -22.31 3.26
N ASP A 548 -19.32 -21.83 4.40
CA ASP A 548 -20.72 -21.54 4.73
C ASP A 548 -21.00 -20.08 5.07
N CYS A 549 -20.05 -19.19 4.78
CA CYS A 549 -20.38 -17.79 4.55
C CYS A 549 -21.34 -17.66 3.35
N ARG A 550 -22.43 -16.91 3.51
CA ARG A 550 -23.42 -16.68 2.44
C ARG A 550 -23.35 -15.24 1.90
N ALA A 551 -23.55 -15.11 0.60
CA ALA A 551 -23.79 -13.83 -0.08
C ALA A 551 -25.26 -13.74 -0.52
N VAL A 552 -25.92 -12.63 -0.21
CA VAL A 552 -27.34 -12.37 -0.50
C VAL A 552 -27.49 -11.00 -1.14
N MET A 553 -28.18 -10.94 -2.27
CA MET A 553 -28.50 -9.69 -2.98
C MET A 553 -29.88 -9.18 -2.58
N CYS A 554 -30.02 -7.86 -2.45
CA CYS A 554 -31.31 -7.18 -2.37
C CYS A 554 -31.74 -6.75 -3.78
N ARG A 555 -32.76 -7.43 -4.33
CA ARG A 555 -33.39 -7.13 -5.62
C ARG A 555 -34.81 -6.61 -5.39
N GLY A 556 -35.08 -5.34 -5.68
CA GLY A 556 -36.40 -4.73 -5.50
C GLY A 556 -36.96 -4.73 -4.06
N GLY A 557 -36.11 -4.98 -3.05
CA GLY A 557 -36.50 -5.18 -1.65
C GLY A 557 -36.64 -6.65 -1.20
N GLN A 558 -36.36 -7.62 -2.08
CA GLN A 558 -36.36 -9.06 -1.77
C GLN A 558 -34.94 -9.63 -1.71
N SER A 559 -34.73 -10.66 -0.88
CA SER A 559 -33.47 -11.41 -0.82
C SER A 559 -33.33 -12.44 -1.94
N VAL A 560 -32.16 -12.44 -2.59
CA VAL A 560 -31.74 -13.44 -3.59
C VAL A 560 -30.40 -14.03 -3.16
N ALA A 561 -30.36 -15.31 -2.81
CA ALA A 561 -29.12 -16.02 -2.49
C ALA A 561 -28.19 -16.09 -3.71
N LEU A 562 -26.91 -15.78 -3.49
CA LEU A 562 -25.86 -15.74 -4.53
C LEU A 562 -24.81 -16.84 -4.34
N THR A 563 -24.86 -17.54 -3.22
CA THR A 563 -24.04 -18.71 -2.87
C THR A 563 -24.90 -19.72 -2.12
N SER A 564 -24.51 -21.00 -2.16
CA SER A 564 -25.03 -22.04 -1.29
C SER A 564 -23.94 -22.42 -0.28
N ASP A 565 -24.33 -22.62 0.98
CA ASP A 565 -23.43 -22.99 2.05
C ASP A 565 -22.87 -24.40 1.84
N HIS A 566 -21.58 -24.58 2.06
CA HIS A 566 -20.92 -25.89 1.98
C HIS A 566 -21.07 -26.69 3.29
N LYS A 567 -22.31 -26.95 3.72
CA LYS A 567 -22.58 -27.81 4.88
C LYS A 567 -22.40 -29.31 4.49
N PRO A 568 -21.77 -30.17 5.32
CA PRO A 568 -21.44 -31.57 4.98
C PRO A 568 -22.60 -32.46 4.54
N ASP A 569 -23.83 -32.15 4.96
CA ASP A 569 -25.05 -32.89 4.64
C ASP A 569 -25.73 -32.44 3.33
N ARG A 570 -25.22 -31.40 2.64
CA ARG A 570 -25.67 -31.02 1.30
C ARG A 570 -25.49 -32.25 0.37
N PRO A 571 -26.51 -32.72 -0.38
CA PRO A 571 -26.51 -34.09 -0.92
C PRO A 571 -25.36 -34.43 -1.87
N ASP A 572 -24.88 -33.45 -2.63
CA ASP A 572 -23.74 -33.57 -3.54
C ASP A 572 -22.40 -33.62 -2.79
N GLU A 573 -22.23 -32.78 -1.77
CA GLU A 573 -21.06 -32.73 -0.92
C GLU A 573 -20.94 -33.97 -0.03
N LYS A 574 -22.06 -34.44 0.53
CA LYS A 574 -22.12 -35.72 1.26
C LYS A 574 -21.66 -36.87 0.36
N LEU A 575 -22.20 -36.96 -0.86
CA LEU A 575 -21.80 -37.98 -1.84
C LEU A 575 -20.32 -37.86 -2.25
N ARG A 576 -19.77 -36.64 -2.33
CA ARG A 576 -18.34 -36.38 -2.59
C ARG A 576 -17.47 -36.88 -1.42
N ILE A 577 -17.85 -36.58 -0.19
CA ILE A 577 -17.15 -37.00 1.04
C ILE A 577 -17.15 -38.53 1.18
N GLU A 578 -18.31 -39.17 1.01
CA GLU A 578 -18.46 -40.63 1.10
C GLU A 578 -17.64 -41.34 0.02
N ARG A 579 -17.62 -40.82 -1.21
CA ARG A 579 -16.76 -41.32 -2.29
C ARG A 579 -15.25 -41.17 -2.02
N ALA A 580 -14.86 -40.18 -1.23
CA ALA A 580 -13.47 -39.99 -0.79
C ALA A 580 -13.07 -40.87 0.41
N GLY A 581 -13.97 -41.73 0.91
CA GLY A 581 -13.75 -42.58 2.09
C GLY A 581 -13.92 -41.84 3.42
N GLY A 582 -14.59 -40.70 3.42
CA GLY A 582 -14.99 -39.96 4.62
C GLY A 582 -16.43 -40.29 5.03
N PHE A 583 -16.84 -39.70 6.15
CA PHE A 583 -18.16 -39.87 6.74
C PHE A 583 -18.81 -38.51 7.02
N VAL A 584 -20.14 -38.47 6.98
CA VAL A 584 -20.96 -37.32 7.35
C VAL A 584 -22.07 -37.75 8.30
N ASP A 585 -22.02 -37.24 9.53
CA ASP A 585 -23.00 -37.51 10.58
C ASP A 585 -23.30 -36.24 11.40
N ASN A 586 -24.42 -36.24 12.12
CA ASN A 586 -24.86 -35.10 12.93
C ASN A 586 -24.35 -35.24 14.38
N ILE A 587 -23.41 -34.38 14.76
CA ILE A 587 -22.74 -34.39 16.05
C ILE A 587 -23.14 -33.13 16.82
N ALA A 588 -23.88 -33.33 17.93
CA ALA A 588 -24.43 -32.27 18.77
C ALA A 588 -25.31 -31.25 18.00
N GLY A 589 -26.12 -31.73 17.05
CA GLY A 589 -27.00 -30.91 16.22
C GLY A 589 -26.37 -30.43 14.90
N ILE A 590 -25.03 -30.49 14.79
CA ILE A 590 -24.27 -29.96 13.64
C ILE A 590 -23.78 -31.11 12.77
N SER A 591 -24.09 -31.06 11.48
CA SER A 591 -23.58 -32.02 10.49
C SER A 591 -22.09 -31.80 10.25
N ARG A 592 -21.25 -32.83 10.46
CA ARG A 592 -19.78 -32.75 10.40
C ARG A 592 -19.17 -33.81 9.48
N VAL A 593 -18.10 -33.43 8.78
CA VAL A 593 -17.24 -34.34 8.03
C VAL A 593 -16.09 -34.85 8.90
N TYR A 594 -15.80 -36.15 8.81
CA TYR A 594 -14.70 -36.81 9.51
C TYR A 594 -14.14 -38.02 8.74
N SER A 595 -12.93 -38.44 9.10
CA SER A 595 -12.21 -39.55 8.47
C SER A 595 -12.52 -40.91 9.12
N ALA A 596 -12.02 -42.00 8.53
CA ALA A 596 -12.08 -43.34 9.14
C ALA A 596 -11.41 -43.42 10.53
N ALA A 597 -10.42 -42.56 10.82
CA ALA A 597 -9.86 -42.44 12.17
C ALA A 597 -10.85 -41.76 13.14
N GLY A 598 -11.55 -40.71 12.68
CA GLY A 598 -12.69 -40.12 13.40
C GLY A 598 -13.82 -41.13 13.66
N ALA A 599 -14.09 -42.01 12.70
CA ALA A 599 -15.07 -43.08 12.83
C ALA A 599 -14.65 -44.23 13.79
N GLY A 600 -13.45 -44.18 14.37
CA GLY A 600 -12.90 -45.26 15.21
C GLY A 600 -12.51 -46.53 14.45
N LEU A 601 -12.42 -46.46 13.12
CA LEU A 601 -12.13 -47.60 12.23
C LEU A 601 -10.62 -47.78 11.92
N ALA A 602 -9.75 -46.97 12.54
CA ALA A 602 -8.30 -47.06 12.41
C ALA A 602 -7.62 -47.26 13.78
N MET A 603 -6.51 -48.01 13.82
CA MET A 603 -5.78 -48.31 15.06
C MET A 603 -4.94 -47.16 15.62
N GLN A 604 -4.69 -46.09 14.86
CA GLN A 604 -3.89 -44.95 15.31
C GLN A 604 -4.78 -43.81 15.83
N ARG A 605 -4.53 -43.40 17.08
CA ARG A 605 -5.24 -42.33 17.79
C ARG A 605 -4.66 -40.93 17.50
N GLU A 606 -4.32 -40.63 16.25
CA GLU A 606 -4.09 -39.22 15.88
C GLU A 606 -5.45 -38.50 15.85
N ALA A 607 -5.43 -37.19 16.13
CA ALA A 607 -6.63 -36.47 16.55
C ALA A 607 -7.79 -36.60 15.56
N SER A 608 -8.96 -37.02 16.07
CA SER A 608 -10.18 -37.16 15.29
C SER A 608 -10.75 -35.79 14.93
N THR A 609 -10.36 -35.27 13.77
CA THR A 609 -10.84 -33.97 13.26
C THR A 609 -12.27 -34.07 12.72
N TYR A 610 -13.17 -33.23 13.23
CA TYR A 610 -14.56 -33.11 12.79
C TYR A 610 -14.89 -31.67 12.37
N LEU A 611 -15.02 -31.42 11.06
CA LEU A 611 -15.25 -30.08 10.51
C LEU A 611 -16.73 -29.87 10.16
N ALA A 612 -17.27 -28.68 10.44
CA ALA A 612 -18.68 -28.32 10.18
C ALA A 612 -18.96 -27.84 8.73
N VAL A 613 -17.92 -27.77 7.88
CA VAL A 613 -18.01 -27.46 6.45
C VAL A 613 -17.39 -28.58 5.61
N SER A 614 -17.94 -28.79 4.41
CA SER A 614 -17.44 -29.75 3.42
C SER A 614 -16.35 -29.16 2.53
N ARG A 615 -16.29 -27.83 2.40
CA ARG A 615 -15.23 -27.11 1.66
C ARG A 615 -14.61 -26.02 2.54
N ALA A 616 -13.29 -25.95 2.58
CA ALA A 616 -12.52 -24.98 3.36
C ALA A 616 -11.15 -24.73 2.71
N PHE A 617 -10.53 -23.58 2.97
CA PHE A 617 -9.12 -23.36 2.58
C PHE A 617 -8.13 -24.06 3.51
N GLY A 618 -8.46 -24.25 4.79
CA GLY A 618 -7.61 -24.86 5.83
C GLY A 618 -7.52 -26.40 5.80
N ASP A 619 -7.54 -27.00 6.99
CA ASP A 619 -7.93 -28.40 7.21
C ASP A 619 -7.15 -29.48 6.43
N LYS A 620 -5.82 -29.32 6.32
CA LYS A 620 -4.94 -30.27 5.59
C LYS A 620 -5.16 -31.74 6.00
N GLY A 621 -5.42 -32.03 7.28
CA GLY A 621 -5.68 -33.38 7.79
C GLY A 621 -6.95 -34.05 7.23
N LEU A 622 -7.87 -33.27 6.66
CA LEU A 622 -9.06 -33.76 5.94
C LEU A 622 -8.92 -33.64 4.42
N LYS A 623 -7.72 -33.31 3.92
CA LYS A 623 -7.40 -33.16 2.48
C LYS A 623 -6.38 -34.17 1.96
N THR A 624 -5.49 -34.65 2.82
CA THR A 624 -4.41 -35.58 2.48
C THR A 624 -4.36 -36.72 3.49
N PRO A 625 -4.31 -38.00 3.08
CA PRO A 625 -4.15 -38.48 1.70
C PRO A 625 -5.43 -38.48 0.85
N THR A 626 -6.62 -38.39 1.46
CA THR A 626 -7.90 -38.33 0.73
C THR A 626 -8.58 -36.96 0.90
N PRO A 627 -9.19 -36.40 -0.18
CA PRO A 627 -9.81 -35.07 -0.16
C PRO A 627 -11.25 -35.13 0.38
N LEU A 628 -11.40 -35.34 1.68
CA LEU A 628 -12.70 -35.32 2.35
C LEU A 628 -13.27 -33.91 2.33
N VAL A 629 -12.45 -32.92 2.71
CA VAL A 629 -12.75 -31.49 2.55
C VAL A 629 -12.18 -31.00 1.22
N SER A 630 -12.97 -30.28 0.42
CA SER A 630 -12.46 -29.66 -0.82
C SER A 630 -11.95 -28.23 -0.58
N CYS A 631 -11.05 -27.73 -1.42
CA CYS A 631 -10.75 -26.30 -1.56
C CYS A 631 -11.15 -25.72 -2.93
N GLU A 632 -11.88 -26.48 -3.73
CA GLU A 632 -12.46 -26.05 -5.00
C GLU A 632 -13.71 -25.19 -4.75
N PRO A 633 -13.73 -23.90 -5.16
CA PRO A 633 -14.85 -23.00 -4.92
C PRO A 633 -16.02 -23.27 -5.87
N GLU A 634 -17.23 -22.93 -5.42
CA GLU A 634 -18.38 -22.84 -6.32
C GLU A 634 -18.48 -21.46 -6.93
N VAL A 635 -18.26 -21.39 -8.24
CA VAL A 635 -18.26 -20.14 -9.01
C VAL A 635 -19.57 -19.99 -9.77
N ASN A 636 -20.32 -18.92 -9.50
CA ASN A 636 -21.58 -18.60 -10.19
C ASN A 636 -21.49 -17.22 -10.83
N ARG A 637 -22.08 -17.05 -12.02
CA ARG A 637 -22.24 -15.74 -12.69
C ARG A 637 -23.68 -15.29 -12.63
N PHE A 638 -23.89 -14.01 -12.36
CA PHE A 638 -25.20 -13.39 -12.30
C PHE A 638 -25.19 -12.04 -13.04
N THR A 639 -26.28 -11.75 -13.76
CA THR A 639 -26.54 -10.42 -14.32
C THR A 639 -26.96 -9.45 -13.21
N VAL A 640 -26.51 -8.19 -13.30
CA VAL A 640 -26.95 -7.08 -12.46
C VAL A 640 -28.08 -6.32 -13.15
N HIS A 641 -29.17 -6.09 -12.44
CA HIS A 641 -30.40 -5.49 -12.98
C HIS A 641 -30.68 -4.10 -12.38
N GLN A 642 -31.59 -3.35 -13.02
CA GLN A 642 -31.96 -2.00 -12.57
C GLN A 642 -32.75 -1.97 -11.25
N ASP A 643 -33.11 -3.10 -10.67
CA ASP A 643 -33.71 -3.26 -9.34
C ASP A 643 -32.74 -3.80 -8.26
N ASP A 644 -31.51 -4.20 -8.62
CA ASP A 644 -30.49 -4.65 -7.65
C ASP A 644 -29.92 -3.48 -6.84
N LEU A 645 -30.11 -3.47 -5.53
CA LEU A 645 -29.74 -2.37 -4.63
C LEU A 645 -28.39 -2.57 -3.94
N PHE A 646 -28.16 -3.74 -3.35
CA PHE A 646 -26.92 -4.06 -2.64
C PHE A 646 -26.72 -5.59 -2.53
N ILE A 647 -25.50 -6.00 -2.18
CA ILE A 647 -25.15 -7.35 -1.75
C ILE A 647 -24.71 -7.29 -0.28
N VAL A 648 -25.13 -8.26 0.53
CA VAL A 648 -24.58 -8.54 1.85
C VAL A 648 -23.81 -9.85 1.80
N LEU A 649 -22.60 -9.87 2.36
CA LEU A 649 -21.85 -11.10 2.65
C LEU A 649 -21.69 -11.20 4.16
N ALA A 650 -21.98 -12.37 4.74
CA ALA A 650 -21.82 -12.59 6.19
C ALA A 650 -21.46 -14.04 6.50
N CYS A 651 -20.96 -14.27 7.72
CA CYS A 651 -20.69 -15.61 8.27
C CYS A 651 -21.95 -16.31 8.78
N ASP A 652 -21.84 -17.61 8.99
CA ASP A 652 -22.80 -18.49 9.65
C ASP A 652 -23.33 -17.92 10.98
N GLY A 653 -22.49 -17.33 11.83
CA GLY A 653 -22.92 -16.66 13.07
C GLY A 653 -23.99 -15.57 12.87
N VAL A 654 -24.13 -15.01 11.67
CA VAL A 654 -25.26 -14.12 11.29
C VAL A 654 -26.44 -14.93 10.75
N TRP A 655 -26.20 -15.89 9.86
CA TRP A 655 -27.25 -16.66 9.15
C TRP A 655 -27.97 -17.70 10.01
N ASP A 656 -27.33 -18.23 11.05
CA ASP A 656 -27.93 -19.17 12.00
C ASP A 656 -29.05 -18.52 12.84
N VAL A 657 -29.08 -17.18 12.92
CA VAL A 657 -30.10 -16.41 13.65
C VAL A 657 -30.92 -15.47 12.77
N LEU A 658 -30.40 -14.95 11.66
CA LEU A 658 -31.11 -14.07 10.73
C LEU A 658 -31.33 -14.75 9.37
N SER A 659 -32.58 -14.71 8.89
CA SER A 659 -32.89 -15.15 7.53
C SER A 659 -32.35 -14.18 6.47
N GLU A 660 -32.25 -14.66 5.22
CA GLU A 660 -31.83 -13.84 4.07
C GLU A 660 -32.67 -12.57 3.92
N GLN A 661 -33.98 -12.68 4.13
CA GLN A 661 -34.88 -11.53 4.09
C GLN A 661 -34.77 -10.66 5.35
N ASP A 662 -34.53 -11.21 6.56
CA ASP A 662 -34.24 -10.40 7.76
C ASP A 662 -33.05 -9.46 7.49
N VAL A 663 -31.95 -10.00 6.94
CA VAL A 663 -30.72 -9.25 6.66
C VAL A 663 -30.96 -8.15 5.63
N VAL A 664 -31.68 -8.44 4.53
CA VAL A 664 -32.11 -7.42 3.55
C VAL A 664 -33.00 -6.37 4.20
N ASP A 665 -33.96 -6.78 5.03
CA ASP A 665 -34.93 -5.92 5.72
C ASP A 665 -34.31 -5.03 6.82
N ILE A 666 -33.11 -5.37 7.30
CA ILE A 666 -32.30 -4.59 8.25
C ILE A 666 -31.38 -3.61 7.51
N ALA A 667 -30.78 -4.03 6.40
CA ALA A 667 -29.87 -3.20 5.61
C ALA A 667 -30.60 -2.14 4.76
N LEU A 668 -31.77 -2.47 4.20
CA LEU A 668 -32.51 -1.62 3.26
C LEU A 668 -32.88 -0.22 3.81
N PRO A 669 -33.30 -0.05 5.09
CA PRO A 669 -33.50 1.27 5.69
C PRO A 669 -32.21 2.10 5.84
N GLN A 670 -31.04 1.46 5.83
CA GLN A 670 -29.72 2.10 5.94
C GLN A 670 -29.02 2.23 4.57
N PHE A 671 -29.77 2.14 3.45
CA PHE A 671 -29.21 2.04 2.10
C PHE A 671 -28.07 3.01 1.79
N HIS A 672 -28.18 4.28 2.20
CA HIS A 672 -27.20 5.33 1.92
C HIS A 672 -25.92 5.28 2.80
N ASP A 673 -25.85 4.38 3.78
CA ASP A 673 -24.68 4.15 4.62
C ASP A 673 -24.48 2.62 4.78
N SER A 674 -23.66 2.04 3.90
CA SER A 674 -23.33 0.62 3.92
C SER A 674 -22.64 0.16 5.21
N LYS A 675 -21.98 1.07 5.94
CA LYS A 675 -21.40 0.78 7.25
C LYS A 675 -22.50 0.70 8.30
N ALA A 676 -23.44 1.64 8.34
CA ALA A 676 -24.60 1.57 9.23
C ALA A 676 -25.46 0.33 8.94
N ALA A 677 -25.58 -0.08 7.68
CA ALA A 677 -26.24 -1.33 7.29
C ALA A 677 -25.52 -2.56 7.88
N ALA A 678 -24.20 -2.69 7.72
CA ALA A 678 -23.40 -3.77 8.29
C ALA A 678 -23.47 -3.81 9.83
N ASP A 679 -23.28 -2.64 10.47
CA ASP A 679 -23.43 -2.44 11.91
C ASP A 679 -24.82 -2.90 12.42
N ALA A 680 -25.89 -2.62 11.66
CA ALA A 680 -27.25 -2.99 12.02
C ALA A 680 -27.49 -4.50 11.93
N ILE A 681 -26.95 -5.17 10.91
CA ILE A 681 -27.01 -6.63 10.74
C ILE A 681 -26.32 -7.33 11.92
N VAL A 682 -25.06 -6.96 12.21
CA VAL A 682 -24.28 -7.54 13.33
C VAL A 682 -24.99 -7.32 14.66
N LYS A 683 -25.50 -6.11 14.93
CA LYS A 683 -26.24 -5.80 16.17
C LYS A 683 -27.58 -6.52 16.26
N ALA A 684 -28.21 -6.90 15.14
CA ALA A 684 -29.44 -7.69 15.13
C ALA A 684 -29.16 -9.18 15.38
N ALA A 685 -28.11 -9.75 14.78
CA ALA A 685 -27.68 -11.12 15.04
C ALA A 685 -27.28 -11.34 16.50
N TYR A 686 -26.48 -10.42 17.06
CA TYR A 686 -26.13 -10.40 18.48
C TYR A 686 -27.37 -10.35 19.39
N LYS A 687 -28.35 -9.48 19.07
CA LYS A 687 -29.61 -9.36 19.84
C LYS A 687 -30.55 -10.56 19.72
N LYS A 688 -30.41 -11.41 18.70
CA LYS A 688 -31.11 -12.70 18.61
C LYS A 688 -30.38 -13.83 19.38
N GLY A 689 -29.25 -13.55 20.04
CA GLY A 689 -28.53 -14.52 20.86
C GLY A 689 -27.58 -15.42 20.07
N SER A 690 -27.00 -14.94 18.96
CA SER A 690 -25.90 -15.67 18.33
C SER A 690 -24.71 -15.81 19.28
N LEU A 691 -24.12 -17.02 19.31
CA LEU A 691 -23.01 -17.38 20.18
C LEU A 691 -21.67 -17.50 19.43
N ASP A 692 -21.66 -17.22 18.12
CA ASP A 692 -20.47 -17.31 17.27
C ASP A 692 -19.99 -15.91 16.79
N ASN A 693 -18.96 -15.92 15.94
CA ASN A 693 -18.29 -14.76 15.39
C ASN A 693 -19.25 -14.01 14.45
N LEU A 694 -19.37 -12.69 14.60
CA LEU A 694 -20.32 -11.87 13.84
C LEU A 694 -19.62 -10.90 12.88
N THR A 695 -19.62 -11.26 11.59
CA THR A 695 -19.06 -10.46 10.49
C THR A 695 -20.12 -10.26 9.41
N ALA A 696 -20.32 -9.02 8.97
CA ALA A 696 -21.13 -8.69 7.80
C ALA A 696 -20.50 -7.54 6.98
N THR A 697 -20.54 -7.68 5.66
CA THR A 697 -20.02 -6.72 4.67
C THR A 697 -21.13 -6.35 3.71
N VAL A 698 -21.37 -5.06 3.48
CA VAL A 698 -22.43 -4.56 2.58
C VAL A 698 -21.83 -3.80 1.40
N ILE A 699 -22.14 -4.26 0.18
CA ILE A 699 -21.69 -3.68 -1.09
C ILE A 699 -22.90 -3.01 -1.76
N GLN A 700 -22.90 -1.68 -1.83
CA GLN A 700 -24.02 -0.89 -2.37
C GLN A 700 -23.83 -0.58 -3.87
N PHE A 701 -24.92 -0.61 -4.64
CA PHE A 701 -24.93 -0.19 -6.04
C PHE A 701 -25.33 1.28 -6.23
N GLY A 702 -24.33 2.14 -6.43
CA GLY A 702 -24.50 3.61 -6.57
C GLY A 702 -25.05 4.11 -7.92
N TRP A 703 -26.14 3.54 -8.43
CA TRP A 703 -26.81 3.97 -9.68
C TRP A 703 -28.34 4.10 -9.54
N LYS A 704 -28.84 4.38 -8.32
CA LYS A 704 -30.27 4.36 -8.00
C LYS A 704 -30.85 5.74 -7.76
N SER A 705 -32.13 5.88 -8.09
CA SER A 705 -32.95 7.03 -7.71
C SER A 705 -33.71 6.76 -6.41
N ASP A 706 -34.02 7.82 -5.66
CA ASP A 706 -34.88 7.80 -4.47
C ASP A 706 -36.21 7.07 -4.68
N ALA A 707 -36.78 7.14 -5.89
CA ALA A 707 -38.04 6.49 -6.23
C ALA A 707 -37.94 4.96 -6.14
N GLN A 708 -36.87 4.37 -6.67
CA GLN A 708 -36.62 2.93 -6.62
C GLN A 708 -36.41 2.45 -5.18
N LEU A 709 -35.70 3.24 -4.36
CA LEU A 709 -35.50 2.93 -2.94
C LEU A 709 -36.82 2.98 -2.15
N ARG A 710 -37.67 3.98 -2.39
CA ARG A 710 -39.01 4.08 -1.75
C ARG A 710 -39.88 2.87 -2.10
N GLN A 711 -39.90 2.46 -3.37
CA GLN A 711 -40.64 1.28 -3.83
C GLN A 711 -40.14 0.00 -3.15
N ALA A 712 -38.82 -0.20 -3.03
CA ALA A 712 -38.25 -1.35 -2.33
C ALA A 712 -38.59 -1.36 -0.83
N LEU A 713 -38.57 -0.19 -0.17
CA LEU A 713 -38.98 -0.04 1.23
C LEU A 713 -40.48 -0.32 1.43
N GLU A 714 -41.33 -0.05 0.45
CA GLU A 714 -42.76 -0.41 0.47
C GLU A 714 -42.97 -1.91 0.21
N ASN A 715 -42.23 -2.51 -0.71
CA ASN A 715 -42.23 -3.96 -0.95
C ASN A 715 -41.85 -4.74 0.32
N SER A 716 -40.76 -4.37 0.99
CA SER A 716 -40.33 -4.95 2.29
C SER A 716 -41.43 -4.84 3.36
N LYS A 717 -42.07 -3.67 3.49
CA LYS A 717 -43.20 -3.48 4.43
C LYS A 717 -44.40 -4.37 4.10
N MET A 718 -44.71 -4.58 2.82
CA MET A 718 -45.80 -5.49 2.38
C MET A 718 -45.46 -6.98 2.52
N LEU A 719 -44.18 -7.35 2.61
CA LEU A 719 -43.76 -8.70 2.97
C LEU A 719 -43.91 -8.93 4.48
N LYS A 720 -43.46 -7.98 5.31
CA LYS A 720 -43.61 -8.03 6.77
C LYS A 720 -45.07 -8.08 7.25
N SER A 721 -45.98 -7.39 6.57
CA SER A 721 -47.42 -7.44 6.89
C SER A 721 -48.11 -8.76 6.50
N LYS A 722 -47.45 -9.62 5.72
CA LYS A 722 -47.89 -11.00 5.43
C LYS A 722 -47.29 -12.02 6.40
N SER A 723 -46.04 -11.84 6.85
CA SER A 723 -45.38 -12.76 7.78
C SER A 723 -45.80 -12.56 9.24
N SER A 724 -46.19 -11.35 9.65
CA SER A 724 -46.60 -11.03 11.04
C SER A 724 -47.89 -11.72 11.52
N LYS A 725 -48.50 -12.60 10.70
CA LYS A 725 -49.74 -13.30 11.01
C LYS A 725 -49.58 -14.63 11.77
N GLY A 726 -48.38 -14.96 12.26
CA GLY A 726 -48.23 -16.10 13.17
C GLY A 726 -46.82 -16.42 13.68
N ARG A 727 -46.45 -15.83 14.83
CA ARG A 727 -46.00 -16.58 16.03
C ARG A 727 -45.81 -15.65 17.24
N ASN A 728 -45.85 -16.23 18.44
CA ASN A 728 -45.98 -15.55 19.73
C ASN A 728 -44.72 -15.72 20.61
N ASP A 729 -44.45 -14.66 21.37
CA ASP A 729 -44.05 -14.60 22.79
C ASP A 729 -42.81 -15.35 23.34
N ALA A 730 -41.85 -14.51 23.81
CA ALA A 730 -41.17 -14.59 25.13
C ALA A 730 -40.09 -15.67 25.41
N PRO A 731 -39.23 -15.48 26.45
CA PRO A 731 -38.56 -14.25 26.90
C PRO A 731 -37.03 -14.44 27.03
N ALA A 732 -36.32 -13.45 27.60
CA ALA A 732 -34.88 -13.51 27.88
C ALA A 732 -34.56 -13.58 29.38
N GLU A 733 -33.41 -14.15 29.73
CA GLU A 733 -32.77 -14.07 31.06
C GLU A 733 -31.28 -13.70 30.90
N ALA A 734 -30.63 -13.29 32.00
CA ALA A 734 -29.22 -12.89 32.05
C ALA A 734 -28.63 -13.14 33.45
N ASP A 735 -27.34 -13.44 33.55
CA ASP A 735 -26.59 -13.41 34.82
C ASP A 735 -25.08 -13.09 34.60
N ASN A 736 -24.32 -12.98 35.70
CA ASN A 736 -23.00 -12.35 35.79
C ASN A 736 -21.88 -13.30 36.28
N GLY A 737 -20.63 -12.85 36.05
CA GLY A 737 -19.43 -13.26 36.78
C GLY A 737 -18.59 -14.36 36.15
N SER A 738 -17.32 -14.56 36.52
CA SER A 738 -16.35 -13.68 37.22
C SER A 738 -15.03 -14.45 37.41
N GLU A 739 -13.88 -13.83 37.11
CA GLU A 739 -12.51 -14.24 37.56
C GLU A 739 -12.02 -15.62 37.02
N GLU A 740 -10.72 -15.96 36.88
CA GLU A 740 -9.45 -15.23 37.04
C GLU A 740 -8.32 -15.92 36.23
N GLU A 741 -7.27 -15.17 35.82
CA GLU A 741 -5.86 -15.57 35.51
C GLU A 741 -5.54 -16.85 34.64
N ILE A 742 -4.33 -17.13 34.12
CA ILE A 742 -2.92 -16.76 34.42
C ILE A 742 -2.13 -16.39 33.13
N ASP A 743 -1.08 -15.58 33.31
CA ASP A 743 -0.08 -15.07 32.34
C ASP A 743 1.08 -16.07 32.00
N MET A 744 1.81 -15.82 30.89
CA MET A 744 3.30 -15.87 30.95
C MET A 744 3.99 -15.09 29.81
N PHE A 745 4.71 -14.02 30.20
CA PHE A 745 5.53 -13.11 29.38
C PHE A 745 6.77 -13.72 28.68
N ASN A 746 7.42 -12.85 27.87
CA ASN A 746 8.86 -12.74 27.55
C ASN A 746 9.39 -13.40 26.26
N LEU A 747 9.91 -12.56 25.36
CA LEU A 747 11.33 -12.15 25.38
C LEU A 747 11.50 -10.72 24.83
#